data_AF-A0A800G145-F1
#
_entry.id   AF-A0A800G145-F1
#
_cell.length_a   1.000
_cell.length_b   1.000
_cell.length_c   1.000
_cell.angle_alpha   90.00
_cell.angle_beta   90.00
_cell.angle_gamma   90.00
#
_symmetry.space_group_name_H-M   'P 1'
#
loop_
_entity.id
_entity.type
_entity.pdbx_description
1 polymer ?
#
loop_
_entity_poly.entity_id
_entity_poly.type
_entity_poly.pdbx_seq_one_letter_code
_entity_poly.pdbx_strand_id
1 'polypeptide(L)'
;MKELLSSHQPALAWILGAALAGGLALGAVQDPEPSLRSKDATERLQALELTIGRGEEDLAKTLHKLLKDKDWEMQLAVVRALGEHGEERSVKTLAKLSHDAPLRRLRLAAAEALGKLDAEEGLKTLSSKLRRDTVMSAMEALTILGPYLQEPKTPSGLSRLLKEEDPHLRAIASGTLIALQRGQRAELLKRFLADPAPAVRARCLEVATRQPLGSQVPAINELLGSPDLSDVVLRRALLASLAGMEAAKKTGTKDLGKLVRELCGAPKESVARRGCLLVEEALGNPAFEDLDWIVLTQEAREHGDAGVRAEAARCLGLLDPQLALPVARQMASKDSSSRVRRAALLAALTLAPPTEEEDCSWALERFGAEESPEVRKALAVALGRHDLALIEKVGKALAVACEDSDWKVAACAAVSLGLTRCDLAPVTLSRLLQTSSDWRLRGAAVVGLTKALHPDGLPPIISALADSEPLVARTAHGYLSSLRPADAPGPDPDVWSQWWQETGSKRPLRDTKAQRERNRKYGYSTSHETIFRGMDVLVLESRGDHIQTVLERLAINHRLTSGAKVPESGLDAGGVFVSNCTGEMEPADIERLDWFVHVGGYLFGSCWALTETIQRLAPGIVGKLPTTGEVMNRVLASPCHKNSPYLEGVFGAGVQPIYSLVGSHLIEVQQPERVEVLVDSVQCAQDHGGGNLACWFQLGHGTIMDSANHFDVQGLTEATHLDKAEDRMAYAMDHMGASFALIRETAKEKFWGSNHRAAQEVFDDSVLRLLSNFVRLRRLEGR
;
A
#
# COMPACT_ATOMS: atom_id res chain seq x y z
N MET A 1 -9.19 -29.41 8.15
CA MET A 1 -8.75 -28.02 8.44
C MET A 1 -8.48 -27.23 7.15
N LYS A 2 -7.62 -27.70 6.24
CA LYS A 2 -7.52 -27.13 4.87
C LYS A 2 -8.78 -27.34 4.01
N GLU A 3 -9.47 -28.48 4.13
CA GLU A 3 -10.74 -28.75 3.42
C GLU A 3 -11.98 -28.06 4.01
N LEU A 4 -11.90 -27.44 5.19
CA LEU A 4 -13.01 -26.71 5.82
C LEU A 4 -12.97 -25.20 5.52
N LEU A 5 -11.85 -24.70 5.00
CA LEU A 5 -11.68 -23.32 4.52
C LEU A 5 -12.02 -23.19 3.02
N SER A 6 -12.27 -24.31 2.32
CA SER A 6 -12.62 -24.35 0.89
C SER A 6 -14.12 -24.50 0.61
N SER A 7 -14.97 -24.58 1.65
CA SER A 7 -16.42 -24.66 1.47
C SER A 7 -17.08 -23.28 1.65
N HIS A 8 -17.97 -22.91 0.73
CA HIS A 8 -18.76 -21.68 0.74
C HIS A 8 -19.85 -21.67 1.85
N GLN A 9 -19.45 -21.84 3.11
CA GLN A 9 -20.31 -21.60 4.27
C GLN A 9 -19.61 -20.66 5.28
N PRO A 10 -19.77 -19.34 5.14
CA PRO A 10 -19.10 -18.35 6.01
C PRO A 10 -19.55 -18.39 7.48
N ALA A 11 -20.66 -19.05 7.80
CA ALA A 11 -21.18 -19.15 9.16
C ALA A 11 -20.26 -19.97 10.10
N LEU A 12 -19.67 -21.08 9.64
CA LEU A 12 -18.89 -21.99 10.50
C LEU A 12 -17.47 -21.47 10.81
N ALA A 13 -16.87 -20.70 9.91
CA ALA A 13 -15.53 -20.12 10.11
C ALA A 13 -15.54 -18.98 11.15
N TRP A 14 -16.64 -18.20 11.20
CA TRP A 14 -16.84 -17.17 12.22
C TRP A 14 -17.07 -17.77 13.62
N ILE A 15 -17.88 -18.83 13.72
CA ILE A 15 -18.17 -19.54 14.97
C ILE A 15 -16.89 -20.10 15.62
N LEU A 16 -15.95 -20.63 14.84
CA LEU A 16 -14.70 -21.19 15.33
C LEU A 16 -13.62 -20.14 15.64
N GLY A 17 -13.60 -19.02 14.90
CA GLY A 17 -12.65 -17.93 15.11
C GLY A 17 -12.87 -17.18 16.44
N ALA A 18 -14.13 -16.94 16.82
CA ALA A 18 -14.47 -16.26 18.07
C ALA A 18 -14.30 -17.17 19.32
N ALA A 19 -14.57 -18.47 19.17
CA ALA A 19 -14.37 -19.47 20.23
C ALA A 19 -12.91 -19.61 20.70
N LEU A 20 -11.94 -19.21 19.86
CA LEU A 20 -10.51 -19.27 20.16
C LEU A 20 -9.94 -17.95 20.70
N ALA A 21 -10.63 -16.81 20.53
CA ALA A 21 -10.17 -15.51 21.01
C ALA A 21 -10.63 -15.20 22.46
N GLY A 22 -11.75 -15.78 22.89
CA GLY A 22 -12.20 -15.75 24.29
C GLY A 22 -12.19 -17.16 24.86
N GLY A 23 -11.28 -17.44 25.81
CA GLY A 23 -11.17 -18.75 26.45
C GLY A 23 -12.52 -19.26 26.95
N LEU A 24 -13.09 -20.25 26.25
CA LEU A 24 -14.34 -20.89 26.62
C LEU A 24 -14.14 -21.77 27.85
N ALA A 25 -14.54 -21.27 29.00
CA ALA A 25 -15.19 -22.12 29.99
C ALA A 25 -16.59 -22.45 29.45
N LEU A 26 -16.79 -23.68 28.97
CA LEU A 26 -18.10 -24.27 28.70
C LEU A 26 -18.86 -24.43 30.04
N GLY A 27 -19.38 -23.33 30.57
CA GLY A 27 -20.23 -23.29 31.74
C GLY A 27 -21.60 -22.72 31.39
N ALA A 28 -22.65 -23.51 31.66
CA ALA A 28 -24.09 -23.17 31.66
C ALA A 28 -24.49 -21.91 30.85
N VAL A 29 -24.83 -22.09 29.58
CA VAL A 29 -25.34 -21.01 28.70
C VAL A 29 -26.67 -20.52 29.26
N GLN A 30 -26.67 -19.34 29.89
CA GLN A 30 -27.87 -18.64 30.30
C GLN A 30 -28.74 -18.29 29.07
N ASP A 31 -30.01 -18.01 29.30
CA ASP A 31 -30.90 -17.38 28.30
C ASP A 31 -30.22 -16.11 27.74
N PRO A 32 -30.07 -15.92 26.41
CA PRO A 32 -29.43 -14.74 25.83
C PRO A 32 -30.31 -13.47 25.90
N GLU A 33 -31.62 -13.59 26.15
CA GLU A 33 -32.54 -12.43 26.17
C GLU A 33 -32.11 -11.29 27.13
N PRO A 34 -31.67 -11.56 28.36
CA PRO A 34 -31.13 -10.55 29.26
C PRO A 34 -29.86 -9.87 28.71
N SER A 35 -28.93 -10.66 28.16
CA SER A 35 -27.65 -10.16 27.63
C SER A 35 -27.80 -9.34 26.36
N LEU A 36 -28.87 -9.55 25.57
CA LEU A 36 -29.25 -8.66 24.46
C LEU A 36 -29.57 -7.22 24.93
N ARG A 37 -29.86 -7.02 26.22
CA ARG A 37 -30.11 -5.69 26.83
C ARG A 37 -28.92 -5.19 27.64
N SER A 38 -27.79 -5.89 27.60
CA SER A 38 -26.58 -5.48 28.32
C SER A 38 -26.14 -4.08 27.87
N LYS A 39 -25.51 -3.33 28.77
CA LYS A 39 -24.84 -2.08 28.41
C LYS A 39 -23.55 -2.35 27.63
N ASP A 40 -22.95 -3.52 27.84
CA ASP A 40 -21.75 -3.96 27.13
C ASP A 40 -22.10 -4.38 25.70
N ALA A 41 -21.42 -3.77 24.72
CA ALA A 41 -21.68 -4.05 23.31
C ALA A 41 -21.20 -5.43 22.87
N THR A 42 -20.07 -5.89 23.42
CA THR A 42 -19.52 -7.21 23.12
C THR A 42 -20.44 -8.29 23.65
N GLU A 43 -20.96 -8.13 24.87
CA GLU A 43 -21.95 -9.06 25.45
C GLU A 43 -23.25 -9.08 24.61
N ARG A 44 -23.74 -7.91 24.15
CA ARG A 44 -24.92 -7.85 23.26
C ARG A 44 -24.67 -8.55 21.91
N LEU A 45 -23.51 -8.36 21.30
CA LEU A 45 -23.14 -9.00 20.03
C LEU A 45 -23.04 -10.52 20.18
N GLN A 46 -22.39 -11.00 21.25
CA GLN A 46 -22.32 -12.43 21.56
C GLN A 46 -23.71 -13.03 21.82
N ALA A 47 -24.57 -12.31 22.56
CA ALA A 47 -25.94 -12.74 22.79
C ALA A 47 -26.74 -12.83 21.48
N LEU A 48 -26.57 -11.86 20.57
CA LEU A 48 -27.18 -11.92 19.23
C LEU A 48 -26.72 -13.13 18.43
N GLU A 49 -25.41 -13.42 18.43
CA GLU A 49 -24.86 -14.61 17.77
C GLU A 49 -25.47 -15.91 18.32
N LEU A 50 -25.61 -16.01 19.65
CA LEU A 50 -26.25 -17.15 20.31
C LEU A 50 -27.74 -17.25 19.92
N THR A 51 -28.49 -16.15 19.89
CA THR A 51 -29.90 -16.13 19.49
C THR A 51 -30.08 -16.55 18.03
N ILE A 52 -29.22 -16.10 17.12
CA ILE A 52 -29.22 -16.53 15.71
C ILE A 52 -28.94 -18.03 15.61
N GLY A 53 -27.91 -18.52 16.31
CA GLY A 53 -27.53 -19.93 16.29
C GLY A 53 -28.58 -20.88 16.85
N ARG A 54 -29.48 -20.40 17.73
CA ARG A 54 -30.60 -21.19 18.28
C ARG A 54 -31.80 -21.29 17.34
N GLY A 55 -32.00 -20.34 16.43
CA GLY A 55 -33.12 -20.35 15.48
C GLY A 55 -34.50 -20.29 16.17
N GLU A 56 -34.64 -19.45 17.19
CA GLU A 56 -35.90 -19.30 17.96
C GLU A 56 -37.07 -18.83 17.08
N GLU A 57 -38.30 -19.29 17.36
CA GLU A 57 -39.52 -18.95 16.55
C GLU A 57 -39.75 -17.43 16.41
N ASP A 58 -39.38 -16.64 17.42
CA ASP A 58 -39.55 -15.18 17.45
C ASP A 58 -38.32 -14.40 16.94
N LEU A 59 -37.32 -15.07 16.32
CA LEU A 59 -36.05 -14.46 15.90
C LEU A 59 -36.27 -13.20 15.06
N ALA A 60 -37.14 -13.25 14.03
CA ALA A 60 -37.41 -12.10 13.17
C ALA A 60 -37.92 -10.90 13.98
N LYS A 61 -38.80 -11.11 14.96
CA LYS A 61 -39.34 -10.06 15.82
C LYS A 61 -38.26 -9.46 16.72
N THR A 62 -37.40 -10.31 17.28
CA THR A 62 -36.23 -9.89 18.07
C THR A 62 -35.27 -9.05 17.25
N LEU A 63 -34.92 -9.49 16.04
CA LEU A 63 -34.06 -8.75 15.11
C LEU A 63 -34.65 -7.37 14.75
N HIS A 64 -35.95 -7.29 14.44
CA HIS A 64 -36.61 -6.00 14.16
C HIS A 64 -36.57 -5.03 15.34
N LYS A 65 -36.61 -5.54 16.58
CA LYS A 65 -36.45 -4.72 17.78
C LYS A 65 -35.01 -4.20 17.90
N LEU A 66 -34.02 -5.05 17.62
CA LEU A 66 -32.59 -4.74 17.71
C LEU A 66 -32.08 -3.83 16.57
N LEU A 67 -32.81 -3.71 15.46
CA LEU A 67 -32.51 -2.69 14.43
C LEU A 67 -32.57 -1.26 14.97
N LYS A 68 -33.25 -1.03 16.10
CA LYS A 68 -33.33 0.28 16.77
C LYS A 68 -32.23 0.49 17.81
N ASP A 69 -31.28 -0.44 17.92
CA ASP A 69 -30.11 -0.27 18.79
C ASP A 69 -29.34 0.99 18.36
N LYS A 70 -28.71 1.65 19.33
CA LYS A 70 -27.91 2.86 19.07
C LYS A 70 -26.52 2.52 18.53
N ASP A 71 -26.11 1.27 18.68
CA ASP A 71 -24.83 0.75 18.27
C ASP A 71 -24.88 0.29 16.81
N TRP A 72 -24.13 0.96 15.93
CA TRP A 72 -24.09 0.63 14.52
C TRP A 72 -23.47 -0.74 14.21
N GLU A 73 -22.59 -1.28 15.07
CA GLU A 73 -22.06 -2.63 14.87
C GLU A 73 -23.17 -3.66 15.11
N MET A 74 -23.98 -3.44 16.15
CA MET A 74 -25.15 -4.25 16.45
C MET A 74 -26.16 -4.16 15.29
N GLN A 75 -26.48 -2.95 14.82
CA GLN A 75 -27.38 -2.79 13.67
C GLN A 75 -26.86 -3.52 12.42
N LEU A 76 -25.54 -3.45 12.14
CA LEU A 76 -24.93 -4.13 11.01
C LEU A 76 -25.05 -5.66 11.14
N ALA A 77 -24.80 -6.20 12.33
CA ALA A 77 -24.97 -7.63 12.60
C ALA A 77 -26.43 -8.07 12.43
N VAL A 78 -27.38 -7.29 12.95
CA VAL A 78 -28.82 -7.54 12.82
C VAL A 78 -29.28 -7.47 11.35
N VAL A 79 -28.83 -6.49 10.58
CA VAL A 79 -29.17 -6.37 9.15
C VAL A 79 -28.68 -7.58 8.36
N ARG A 80 -27.47 -8.07 8.65
CA ARG A 80 -26.95 -9.30 8.05
C ARG A 80 -27.79 -10.51 8.42
N ALA A 81 -28.15 -10.65 9.70
CA ALA A 81 -29.01 -11.74 10.18
C ALA A 81 -30.40 -11.72 9.53
N LEU A 82 -30.99 -10.53 9.35
CA LEU A 82 -32.27 -10.39 8.63
C LEU A 82 -32.15 -10.78 7.15
N GLY A 83 -31.00 -10.60 6.51
CA GLY A 83 -30.79 -11.06 5.13
C GLY A 83 -30.79 -12.59 4.99
N GLU A 84 -30.33 -13.30 6.01
CA GLU A 84 -30.23 -14.77 6.01
C GLU A 84 -31.48 -15.46 6.58
N HIS A 85 -32.16 -14.81 7.53
CA HIS A 85 -33.26 -15.41 8.33
C HIS A 85 -34.54 -14.57 8.37
N GLY A 86 -34.58 -13.43 7.67
CA GLY A 86 -35.70 -12.51 7.72
C GLY A 86 -36.92 -12.98 6.92
N GLU A 87 -38.10 -12.53 7.36
CA GLU A 87 -39.36 -12.72 6.65
C GLU A 87 -39.70 -11.50 5.77
N GLU A 88 -40.77 -11.59 4.99
CA GLU A 88 -41.31 -10.52 4.12
C GLU A 88 -41.45 -9.16 4.82
N ARG A 89 -41.75 -9.16 6.13
CA ARG A 89 -41.85 -7.92 6.94
C ARG A 89 -40.54 -7.12 6.98
N SER A 90 -39.41 -7.79 6.81
CA SER A 90 -38.06 -7.19 6.80
C SER A 90 -37.79 -6.36 5.55
N VAL A 91 -38.43 -6.71 4.42
CA VAL A 91 -38.20 -6.11 3.10
C VAL A 91 -38.37 -4.59 3.15
N LYS A 92 -39.49 -4.10 3.69
CA LYS A 92 -39.76 -2.65 3.78
C LYS A 92 -38.72 -1.92 4.64
N THR A 93 -38.27 -2.54 5.73
CA THR A 93 -37.30 -1.94 6.65
C THR A 93 -35.91 -1.90 6.01
N LEU A 94 -35.48 -3.00 5.38
CA LEU A 94 -34.19 -3.09 4.68
C LEU A 94 -34.14 -2.16 3.46
N ALA A 95 -35.24 -2.06 2.69
CA ALA A 95 -35.34 -1.13 1.57
C ALA A 95 -35.23 0.33 2.01
N LYS A 96 -35.69 0.66 3.22
CA LYS A 96 -35.47 1.98 3.81
C LYS A 96 -34.00 2.17 4.20
N LEU A 97 -33.45 1.24 4.98
CA LEU A 97 -32.07 1.32 5.47
C LEU A 97 -31.04 1.36 4.34
N SER A 98 -31.30 0.73 3.20
CA SER A 98 -30.37 0.70 2.06
C SER A 98 -30.13 2.05 1.38
N HIS A 99 -30.98 3.06 1.63
CA HIS A 99 -30.78 4.43 1.14
C HIS A 99 -30.76 5.50 2.24
N ASP A 100 -31.48 5.30 3.34
CA ASP A 100 -31.60 6.30 4.41
C ASP A 100 -30.57 6.14 5.55
N ALA A 101 -29.90 4.98 5.68
CA ALA A 101 -28.99 4.78 6.81
C ALA A 101 -27.76 5.70 6.71
N PRO A 102 -27.31 6.31 7.83
CA PRO A 102 -26.21 7.28 7.81
C PRO A 102 -24.88 6.61 7.41
N LEU A 103 -24.58 5.46 8.01
CA LEU A 103 -23.36 4.70 7.75
C LEU A 103 -23.47 3.96 6.40
N ARG A 104 -22.52 4.21 5.50
CA ARG A 104 -22.52 3.57 4.17
C ARG A 104 -22.45 2.06 4.25
N ARG A 105 -21.61 1.50 5.12
CA ARG A 105 -21.52 0.03 5.30
C ARG A 105 -22.86 -0.61 5.68
N LEU A 106 -23.66 0.09 6.48
CA LEU A 106 -25.01 -0.36 6.85
C LEU A 106 -25.96 -0.31 5.64
N ARG A 107 -25.90 0.76 4.83
CA ARG A 107 -26.67 0.83 3.56
C ARG A 107 -26.35 -0.33 2.62
N LEU A 108 -25.07 -0.62 2.42
CA LEU A 108 -24.64 -1.71 1.52
C LEU A 108 -25.10 -3.08 2.05
N ALA A 109 -24.94 -3.33 3.35
CA ALA A 109 -25.42 -4.57 3.97
C ALA A 109 -26.95 -4.71 3.89
N ALA A 110 -27.69 -3.61 4.05
CA ALA A 110 -29.14 -3.62 3.91
C ALA A 110 -29.58 -3.87 2.46
N ALA A 111 -28.86 -3.34 1.47
CA ALA A 111 -29.12 -3.62 0.07
C ALA A 111 -28.85 -5.10 -0.28
N GLU A 112 -27.77 -5.68 0.25
CA GLU A 112 -27.46 -7.10 0.05
C GLU A 112 -28.52 -8.01 0.70
N ALA A 113 -28.89 -7.72 1.96
CA ALA A 113 -29.95 -8.43 2.66
C ALA A 113 -31.29 -8.34 1.92
N LEU A 114 -31.63 -7.16 1.41
CA LEU A 114 -32.83 -6.96 0.59
C LEU A 114 -32.80 -7.79 -0.70
N GLY A 115 -31.64 -7.89 -1.35
CA GLY A 115 -31.48 -8.71 -2.56
C GLY A 115 -31.68 -10.20 -2.31
N LYS A 116 -31.22 -10.71 -1.16
CA LYS A 116 -31.43 -12.11 -0.76
C LYS A 116 -32.90 -12.44 -0.46
N LEU A 117 -33.64 -11.49 0.12
CA LEU A 117 -35.04 -11.69 0.51
C LEU A 117 -36.03 -11.44 -0.62
N ASP A 118 -36.00 -10.24 -1.21
CA ASP A 118 -36.93 -9.80 -2.25
C ASP A 118 -36.31 -8.67 -3.07
N ALA A 119 -35.51 -9.05 -4.06
CA ALA A 119 -34.85 -8.11 -4.95
C ALA A 119 -35.84 -7.31 -5.81
N GLU A 120 -37.00 -7.88 -6.15
CA GLU A 120 -38.01 -7.24 -7.02
C GLU A 120 -38.73 -6.09 -6.30
N GLU A 121 -39.18 -6.30 -5.07
CA GLU A 121 -39.75 -5.21 -4.26
C GLU A 121 -38.67 -4.18 -3.89
N GLY A 122 -37.43 -4.63 -3.68
CA GLY A 122 -36.28 -3.74 -3.51
C GLY A 122 -36.03 -2.85 -4.72
N LEU A 123 -36.03 -3.41 -5.92
CA LEU A 123 -35.92 -2.70 -7.19
C LEU A 123 -37.04 -1.66 -7.33
N LYS A 124 -38.30 -2.05 -7.10
CA LYS A 124 -39.45 -1.15 -7.19
C LYS A 124 -39.34 0.01 -6.21
N THR A 125 -38.99 -0.27 -4.95
CA THR A 125 -38.85 0.75 -3.90
C THR A 125 -37.73 1.73 -4.23
N LEU A 126 -36.53 1.24 -4.54
CA LEU A 126 -35.36 2.08 -4.81
C LEU A 126 -35.49 2.85 -6.13
N SER A 127 -36.19 2.30 -7.13
CA SER A 127 -36.48 3.02 -8.38
C SER A 127 -37.27 4.30 -8.14
N SER A 128 -38.18 4.31 -7.15
CA SER A 128 -38.92 5.52 -6.78
C SER A 128 -38.03 6.59 -6.11
N LYS A 129 -36.86 6.20 -5.61
CA LYS A 129 -35.88 7.03 -4.90
C LYS A 129 -34.76 7.59 -5.78
N LEU A 130 -34.81 7.34 -7.09
CA LEU A 130 -33.89 7.93 -8.09
C LEU A 130 -34.18 9.43 -8.37
N ARG A 131 -34.68 10.16 -7.38
CA ARG A 131 -35.04 11.58 -7.41
C ARG A 131 -34.68 12.21 -6.08
N ARG A 132 -34.29 13.49 -6.08
CA ARG A 132 -33.89 14.28 -4.88
C ARG A 132 -32.53 13.85 -4.31
N ASP A 133 -32.35 14.02 -3.01
CA ASP A 133 -31.16 13.82 -2.18
C ASP A 133 -30.68 12.36 -2.06
N THR A 134 -31.58 11.39 -2.23
CA THR A 134 -31.24 9.96 -2.05
C THR A 134 -30.65 9.29 -3.29
N VAL A 135 -30.53 10.00 -4.42
CA VAL A 135 -30.23 9.41 -5.73
C VAL A 135 -28.96 8.56 -5.74
N MET A 136 -27.89 9.02 -5.09
CA MET A 136 -26.59 8.32 -5.04
C MET A 136 -26.69 7.00 -4.27
N SER A 137 -27.23 7.07 -3.05
CA SER A 137 -27.44 5.89 -2.20
C SER A 137 -28.39 4.86 -2.82
N ALA A 138 -29.46 5.32 -3.49
CA ALA A 138 -30.40 4.46 -4.20
C ALA A 138 -29.73 3.73 -5.38
N MET A 139 -28.89 4.42 -6.16
CA MET A 139 -28.14 3.79 -7.24
C MET A 139 -27.10 2.78 -6.73
N GLU A 140 -26.39 3.07 -5.63
CA GLU A 140 -25.48 2.10 -5.00
C GLU A 140 -26.23 0.84 -4.55
N ALA A 141 -27.40 1.00 -3.90
CA ALA A 141 -28.23 -0.11 -3.47
C ALA A 141 -28.75 -0.92 -4.67
N LEU A 142 -29.21 -0.26 -5.75
CA LEU A 142 -29.63 -0.93 -6.99
C LEU A 142 -28.49 -1.70 -7.66
N THR A 143 -27.26 -1.18 -7.63
CA THR A 143 -26.08 -1.91 -8.13
C THR A 143 -25.87 -3.19 -7.34
N ILE A 144 -26.06 -3.19 -6.02
CA ILE A 144 -25.95 -4.39 -5.16
C ILE A 144 -27.07 -5.39 -5.43
N LEU A 145 -28.29 -4.92 -5.73
CA LEU A 145 -29.42 -5.81 -6.04
C LEU A 145 -29.27 -6.55 -7.39
N GLY A 146 -28.52 -5.99 -8.34
CA GLY A 146 -28.40 -6.51 -9.71
C GLY A 146 -28.22 -8.04 -9.85
N PRO A 147 -27.29 -8.68 -9.13
CA PRO A 147 -27.07 -10.13 -9.18
C PRO A 147 -28.27 -11.00 -8.77
N TYR A 148 -29.21 -10.45 -8.00
CA TYR A 148 -30.39 -11.16 -7.49
C TYR A 148 -31.60 -11.04 -8.43
N LEU A 149 -31.52 -10.20 -9.48
CA LEU A 149 -32.61 -9.91 -10.39
C LEU A 149 -32.45 -10.67 -11.72
N GLN A 150 -33.58 -11.06 -12.33
CA GLN A 150 -33.62 -11.69 -13.65
C GLN A 150 -34.08 -10.69 -14.71
N GLU A 151 -33.12 -10.05 -15.40
CA GLU A 151 -33.35 -9.07 -16.49
C GLU A 151 -34.49 -8.08 -16.22
N PRO A 152 -34.41 -7.30 -15.12
CA PRO A 152 -35.45 -6.37 -14.74
C PRO A 152 -35.62 -5.27 -15.79
N LYS A 153 -36.83 -4.70 -15.88
CA LYS A 153 -37.02 -3.46 -16.67
C LYS A 153 -36.15 -2.35 -16.11
N THR A 154 -35.49 -1.59 -17.00
CA THR A 154 -34.68 -0.45 -16.58
C THR A 154 -35.56 0.62 -15.90
N PRO A 155 -35.20 1.07 -14.68
CA PRO A 155 -35.93 2.14 -14.01
C PRO A 155 -35.92 3.42 -14.84
N SER A 156 -37.07 4.06 -15.04
CA SER A 156 -37.19 5.25 -15.91
C SER A 156 -36.34 6.43 -15.43
N GLY A 157 -36.14 6.57 -14.11
CA GLY A 157 -35.24 7.58 -13.53
C GLY A 157 -33.78 7.41 -13.98
N LEU A 158 -33.34 6.18 -14.25
CA LEU A 158 -31.98 5.87 -14.66
C LEU A 158 -31.69 6.38 -16.09
N SER A 159 -32.67 6.33 -16.99
CA SER A 159 -32.51 6.82 -18.36
C SER A 159 -32.18 8.31 -18.45
N ARG A 160 -32.64 9.11 -17.48
CA ARG A 160 -32.28 10.53 -17.33
C ARG A 160 -30.85 10.67 -16.80
N LEU A 161 -30.51 9.93 -15.75
CA LEU A 161 -29.21 10.00 -15.07
C LEU A 161 -28.04 9.58 -15.99
N LEU A 162 -28.27 8.67 -16.93
CA LEU A 162 -27.30 8.27 -17.95
C LEU A 162 -26.95 9.38 -18.95
N LYS A 163 -27.69 10.49 -18.97
CA LYS A 163 -27.50 11.63 -19.87
C LYS A 163 -27.09 12.91 -19.12
N GLU A 164 -26.84 12.82 -17.82
CA GLU A 164 -26.35 13.96 -17.03
C GLU A 164 -24.97 14.39 -17.53
N GLU A 165 -24.72 15.69 -17.53
CA GLU A 165 -23.42 16.26 -17.91
C GLU A 165 -22.33 15.86 -16.92
N ASP A 166 -22.67 15.86 -15.62
CA ASP A 166 -21.78 15.42 -14.54
C ASP A 166 -21.31 13.96 -14.74
N PRO A 167 -20.00 13.74 -15.02
CA PRO A 167 -19.44 12.41 -15.19
C PRO A 167 -19.61 11.51 -13.97
N HIS A 168 -19.66 12.06 -12.75
CA HIS A 168 -19.80 11.25 -11.53
C HIS A 168 -21.20 10.64 -11.41
N LEU A 169 -22.24 11.46 -11.58
CA LEU A 169 -23.63 10.98 -11.63
C LEU A 169 -23.83 9.98 -12.78
N ARG A 170 -23.30 10.30 -13.97
CA ARG A 170 -23.37 9.42 -15.14
C ARG A 170 -22.64 8.10 -14.90
N ALA A 171 -21.48 8.12 -14.25
CA ALA A 171 -20.69 6.92 -13.95
C ALA A 171 -21.44 5.93 -13.06
N ILE A 172 -22.06 6.42 -11.97
CA ILE A 172 -22.83 5.57 -11.06
C ILE A 172 -24.05 5.01 -11.79
N ALA A 173 -24.77 5.84 -12.55
CA ALA A 173 -25.92 5.42 -13.34
C ALA A 173 -25.54 4.31 -14.35
N SER A 174 -24.43 4.47 -15.06
CA SER A 174 -23.90 3.46 -15.98
C SER A 174 -23.58 2.18 -15.22
N GLY A 175 -22.83 2.24 -14.12
CA GLY A 175 -22.53 1.07 -13.29
C GLY A 175 -23.79 0.34 -12.79
N THR A 176 -24.82 1.07 -12.37
CA THR A 176 -26.13 0.51 -11.98
C THR A 176 -26.82 -0.16 -13.15
N LEU A 177 -26.84 0.45 -14.35
CA LEU A 177 -27.47 -0.17 -15.52
C LEU A 177 -26.78 -1.49 -15.88
N ILE A 178 -25.44 -1.52 -15.87
CA ILE A 178 -24.69 -2.73 -16.20
C ILE A 178 -24.92 -3.83 -15.14
N ALA A 179 -25.12 -3.49 -13.87
CA ALA A 179 -25.47 -4.45 -12.83
C ALA A 179 -26.88 -5.04 -13.00
N LEU A 180 -27.85 -4.22 -13.40
CA LEU A 180 -29.24 -4.63 -13.63
C LEU A 180 -29.42 -5.43 -14.93
N GLN A 181 -28.79 -5.01 -16.03
CA GLN A 181 -29.00 -5.58 -17.37
C GLN A 181 -27.95 -6.65 -17.71
N ARG A 182 -27.92 -7.72 -16.93
CA ARG A 182 -26.91 -8.79 -17.05
C ARG A 182 -26.88 -9.48 -18.42
N GLY A 183 -28.03 -9.66 -19.07
CA GLY A 183 -28.12 -10.23 -20.43
C GLY A 183 -27.52 -9.35 -21.53
N GLN A 184 -27.50 -8.03 -21.32
CA GLN A 184 -26.96 -7.05 -22.27
C GLN A 184 -25.57 -6.52 -21.85
N ARG A 185 -24.92 -7.20 -20.90
CA ARG A 185 -23.64 -6.79 -20.29
C ARG A 185 -22.58 -6.39 -21.32
N ALA A 186 -22.40 -7.22 -22.35
CA ALA A 186 -21.37 -7.03 -23.37
C ALA A 186 -21.58 -5.74 -24.16
N GLU A 187 -22.80 -5.50 -24.65
CA GLU A 187 -23.15 -4.32 -25.45
C GLU A 187 -23.09 -3.04 -24.61
N LEU A 188 -23.58 -3.09 -23.37
CA LEU A 188 -23.52 -1.96 -22.46
C LEU A 188 -22.08 -1.60 -22.10
N LEU A 189 -21.22 -2.59 -21.85
CA LEU A 189 -19.80 -2.32 -21.61
C LEU A 189 -19.13 -1.75 -22.84
N LYS A 190 -19.37 -2.31 -24.03
CA LYS A 190 -18.83 -1.75 -25.28
C LYS A 190 -19.18 -0.25 -25.42
N ARG A 191 -20.43 0.11 -25.14
CA ARG A 191 -20.87 1.51 -25.14
C ARG A 191 -20.19 2.36 -24.07
N PHE A 192 -20.20 1.93 -22.81
CA PHE A 192 -19.75 2.77 -21.69
C PHE A 192 -18.23 2.81 -21.53
N LEU A 193 -17.50 1.80 -22.02
CA LEU A 193 -16.05 1.82 -22.09
C LEU A 193 -15.53 2.75 -23.20
N ALA A 194 -16.39 3.12 -24.16
CA ALA A 194 -16.12 4.17 -25.14
C ALA A 194 -16.50 5.58 -24.66
N ASP A 195 -17.08 5.74 -23.45
CA ASP A 195 -17.38 7.06 -22.89
C ASP A 195 -16.06 7.84 -22.67
N PRO A 196 -15.98 9.13 -23.06
CA PRO A 196 -14.77 9.93 -22.88
C PRO A 196 -14.37 10.07 -21.41
N ALA A 197 -15.32 10.01 -20.47
CA ALA A 197 -15.08 10.17 -19.04
C ALA A 197 -14.40 8.93 -18.42
N PRO A 198 -13.17 9.05 -17.87
CA PRO A 198 -12.54 7.97 -17.10
C PRO A 198 -13.40 7.49 -15.94
N ALA A 199 -14.20 8.38 -15.33
CA ALA A 199 -15.10 8.02 -14.23
C ALA A 199 -16.15 6.98 -14.63
N VAL A 200 -16.74 7.13 -15.83
CA VAL A 200 -17.73 6.18 -16.36
C VAL A 200 -17.05 4.84 -16.60
N ARG A 201 -15.92 4.82 -17.31
CA ARG A 201 -15.16 3.59 -17.60
C ARG A 201 -14.77 2.86 -16.31
N ALA A 202 -14.15 3.57 -15.36
CA ALA A 202 -13.72 3.04 -14.08
C ALA A 202 -14.88 2.41 -13.30
N ARG A 203 -16.03 3.10 -13.19
CA ARG A 203 -17.17 2.58 -12.46
C ARG A 203 -17.75 1.31 -13.10
N CYS A 204 -17.84 1.27 -14.42
CA CYS A 204 -18.31 0.10 -15.15
C CYS A 204 -17.40 -1.13 -14.93
N LEU A 205 -16.08 -0.93 -14.95
CA LEU A 205 -15.07 -1.95 -14.70
C LEU A 205 -15.07 -2.44 -13.24
N GLU A 206 -15.27 -1.54 -12.28
CA GLU A 206 -15.40 -1.93 -10.86
C GLU A 206 -16.63 -2.81 -10.62
N VAL A 207 -17.77 -2.50 -11.26
CA VAL A 207 -18.95 -3.37 -11.21
C VAL A 207 -18.64 -4.72 -11.89
N ALA A 208 -17.92 -4.71 -13.02
CA ALA A 208 -17.50 -5.92 -13.73
C ALA A 208 -16.57 -6.81 -12.93
N THR A 209 -15.76 -6.21 -12.05
CA THR A 209 -14.88 -6.93 -11.13
C THR A 209 -15.68 -7.54 -9.97
N ARG A 210 -16.61 -6.78 -9.36
CA ARG A 210 -17.40 -7.25 -8.21
C ARG A 210 -18.49 -8.25 -8.58
N GLN A 211 -18.99 -8.21 -9.81
CA GLN A 211 -20.07 -9.06 -10.33
C GLN A 211 -19.67 -9.65 -11.69
N PRO A 212 -18.65 -10.53 -11.73
CA PRO A 212 -18.06 -10.96 -12.98
C PRO A 212 -18.99 -11.84 -13.82
N LEU A 213 -18.88 -11.69 -15.14
CA LEU A 213 -19.57 -12.48 -16.15
C LEU A 213 -18.63 -12.74 -17.33
N GLY A 214 -18.57 -13.98 -17.84
CA GLY A 214 -17.71 -14.29 -19.00
C GLY A 214 -18.01 -13.47 -20.25
N SER A 215 -19.28 -13.06 -20.44
CA SER A 215 -19.72 -12.22 -21.57
C SER A 215 -19.10 -10.83 -21.61
N GLN A 216 -18.50 -10.36 -20.52
CA GLN A 216 -17.88 -9.03 -20.45
C GLN A 216 -16.48 -8.97 -21.07
N VAL A 217 -15.80 -10.12 -21.15
CA VAL A 217 -14.38 -10.21 -21.51
C VAL A 217 -14.04 -9.54 -22.84
N PRO A 218 -14.78 -9.77 -23.96
CA PRO A 218 -14.40 -9.19 -25.24
C PRO A 218 -14.33 -7.66 -25.25
N ALA A 219 -15.31 -6.98 -24.64
CA ALA A 219 -15.36 -5.52 -24.60
C ALA A 219 -14.23 -4.92 -23.75
N ILE A 220 -13.84 -5.60 -22.67
CA ILE A 220 -12.74 -5.15 -21.81
C ILE A 220 -11.39 -5.40 -22.48
N ASN A 221 -11.23 -6.52 -23.18
CA ASN A 221 -10.01 -6.83 -23.93
C ASN A 221 -9.77 -5.83 -25.07
N GLU A 222 -10.83 -5.41 -25.76
CA GLU A 222 -10.77 -4.33 -26.75
C GLU A 222 -10.26 -3.02 -26.13
N LEU A 223 -10.76 -2.65 -24.94
CA LEU A 223 -10.25 -1.49 -24.20
C LEU A 223 -8.78 -1.64 -23.82
N LEU A 224 -8.35 -2.82 -23.38
CA LEU A 224 -6.94 -3.10 -23.03
C LEU A 224 -6.00 -3.01 -24.24
N GLY A 225 -6.50 -3.19 -25.47
CA GLY A 225 -5.75 -2.96 -26.70
C GLY A 225 -5.66 -1.49 -27.14
N SER A 226 -6.45 -0.59 -26.54
CA SER A 226 -6.46 0.83 -26.93
C SER A 226 -5.21 1.59 -26.42
N PRO A 227 -4.56 2.43 -27.23
CA PRO A 227 -3.31 3.08 -26.84
C PRO A 227 -3.47 4.09 -25.70
N ASP A 228 -4.58 4.81 -25.69
CA ASP A 228 -4.84 5.93 -24.78
C ASP A 228 -5.69 5.50 -23.58
N LEU A 229 -5.03 4.97 -22.55
CA LEU A 229 -5.68 4.50 -21.33
C LEU A 229 -4.92 5.02 -20.10
N SER A 230 -5.59 5.83 -19.27
CA SER A 230 -5.04 6.27 -17.98
C SER A 230 -4.79 5.08 -17.05
N ASP A 231 -3.73 5.12 -16.24
CA ASP A 231 -3.37 4.08 -15.26
C ASP A 231 -4.55 3.63 -14.38
N VAL A 232 -5.37 4.59 -13.95
CA VAL A 232 -6.54 4.34 -13.08
C VAL A 232 -7.56 3.42 -13.74
N VAL A 233 -7.82 3.63 -15.03
CA VAL A 233 -8.74 2.78 -15.81
C VAL A 233 -8.05 1.47 -16.18
N LEU A 234 -6.75 1.49 -16.49
CA LEU A 234 -5.95 0.29 -16.79
C LEU A 234 -6.02 -0.72 -15.63
N ARG A 235 -5.71 -0.32 -14.40
CA ARG A 235 -5.76 -1.21 -13.22
C ARG A 235 -7.14 -1.88 -13.06
N ARG A 236 -8.21 -1.09 -13.22
CA ARG A 236 -9.59 -1.59 -13.15
C ARG A 236 -9.94 -2.51 -14.31
N ALA A 237 -9.40 -2.26 -15.51
CA ALA A 237 -9.61 -3.09 -16.70
C ALA A 237 -8.92 -4.45 -16.58
N LEU A 238 -7.68 -4.49 -16.06
CA LEU A 238 -6.95 -5.73 -15.79
C LEU A 238 -7.74 -6.63 -14.82
N LEU A 239 -8.14 -6.08 -13.67
CA LEU A 239 -8.93 -6.81 -12.66
C LEU A 239 -10.29 -7.29 -13.21
N ALA A 240 -10.99 -6.45 -13.96
CA ALA A 240 -12.29 -6.79 -14.53
C ALA A 240 -12.21 -7.84 -15.64
N SER A 241 -11.15 -7.81 -16.45
CA SER A 241 -10.89 -8.82 -17.48
C SER A 241 -10.61 -10.18 -16.83
N LEU A 242 -9.70 -10.22 -15.85
CA LEU A 242 -9.36 -11.45 -15.11
C LEU A 242 -10.57 -12.05 -14.39
N ALA A 243 -11.34 -11.22 -13.66
CA ALA A 243 -12.55 -11.69 -12.99
C ALA A 243 -13.57 -12.26 -14.00
N GLY A 244 -13.70 -11.64 -15.18
CA GLY A 244 -14.54 -12.14 -16.26
C GLY A 244 -14.06 -13.48 -16.84
N MET A 245 -12.75 -13.63 -17.04
CA MET A 245 -12.14 -14.87 -17.54
C MET A 245 -12.27 -16.00 -16.52
N GLU A 246 -12.07 -15.72 -15.23
CA GLU A 246 -12.30 -16.69 -14.15
C GLU A 246 -13.75 -17.18 -14.14
N ALA A 247 -14.72 -16.26 -14.27
CA ALA A 247 -16.13 -16.60 -14.39
C ALA A 247 -16.46 -17.44 -15.64
N ALA A 248 -15.68 -17.28 -16.73
CA ALA A 248 -15.80 -18.08 -17.95
C ALA A 248 -15.12 -19.46 -17.85
N LYS A 249 -14.39 -19.76 -16.78
CA LYS A 249 -13.70 -21.05 -16.54
C LYS A 249 -12.76 -21.40 -17.70
N LYS A 250 -12.90 -22.62 -18.27
CA LYS A 250 -11.97 -23.15 -19.30
C LYS A 250 -11.83 -22.29 -20.55
N THR A 251 -12.89 -21.60 -20.99
CA THR A 251 -12.77 -20.68 -22.13
C THR A 251 -11.96 -19.44 -21.73
N GLY A 252 -12.15 -18.95 -20.51
CA GLY A 252 -11.41 -17.82 -19.95
C GLY A 252 -9.90 -18.06 -19.85
N THR A 253 -9.44 -19.25 -19.45
CA THR A 253 -8.00 -19.57 -19.42
C THR A 253 -7.36 -19.47 -20.82
N LYS A 254 -8.08 -19.92 -21.87
CA LYS A 254 -7.61 -19.81 -23.26
C LYS A 254 -7.61 -18.35 -23.73
N ASP A 255 -8.65 -17.60 -23.39
CA ASP A 255 -8.79 -16.19 -23.73
C ASP A 255 -7.69 -15.36 -23.05
N LEU A 256 -7.31 -15.70 -21.82
CA LEU A 256 -6.21 -15.07 -21.09
C LEU A 256 -4.87 -15.27 -21.81
N GLY A 257 -4.52 -16.53 -22.12
CA GLY A 257 -3.28 -16.83 -22.82
C GLY A 257 -3.22 -16.16 -24.21
N LYS A 258 -4.35 -16.07 -24.91
CA LYS A 258 -4.43 -15.33 -26.18
C LYS A 258 -4.18 -13.82 -25.96
N LEU A 259 -4.90 -13.22 -25.01
CA LEU A 259 -4.79 -11.79 -24.74
C LEU A 259 -3.38 -11.38 -24.30
N VAL A 260 -2.73 -12.18 -23.44
CA VAL A 260 -1.36 -11.87 -23.00
C VAL A 260 -0.40 -11.78 -24.19
N ARG A 261 -0.44 -12.74 -25.12
CA ARG A 261 0.39 -12.68 -26.35
C ARG A 261 0.06 -11.47 -27.22
N GLU A 262 -1.23 -11.21 -27.43
CA GLU A 262 -1.68 -10.07 -28.24
C GLU A 262 -1.23 -8.74 -27.65
N LEU A 263 -1.32 -8.57 -26.33
CA LEU A 263 -0.83 -7.39 -25.65
C LEU A 263 0.70 -7.34 -25.75
N CYS A 264 1.44 -8.37 -25.33
CA CYS A 264 2.90 -8.41 -25.37
C CYS A 264 3.49 -8.11 -26.75
N GLY A 265 2.83 -8.57 -27.83
CA GLY A 265 3.24 -8.34 -29.22
C GLY A 265 2.74 -7.03 -29.84
N ALA A 266 2.02 -6.19 -29.10
CA ALA A 266 1.51 -4.93 -29.62
C ALA A 266 2.66 -3.96 -29.98
N PRO A 267 2.56 -3.22 -31.10
CA PRO A 267 3.64 -2.32 -31.53
C PRO A 267 3.81 -1.08 -30.63
N LYS A 268 2.75 -0.68 -29.92
CA LYS A 268 2.76 0.48 -29.03
C LYS A 268 3.22 0.05 -27.64
N GLU A 269 4.25 0.70 -27.13
CA GLU A 269 4.89 0.38 -25.85
C GLU A 269 3.95 0.47 -24.63
N SER A 270 2.97 1.39 -24.67
CA SER A 270 1.95 1.52 -23.61
C SER A 270 0.96 0.36 -23.58
N VAL A 271 0.76 -0.34 -24.71
CA VAL A 271 -0.09 -1.53 -24.81
C VAL A 271 0.73 -2.79 -24.53
N ALA A 272 1.95 -2.87 -25.08
CA ALA A 272 2.85 -4.01 -24.92
C ALA A 272 3.11 -4.39 -23.45
N ARG A 273 3.36 -3.38 -22.60
CA ARG A 273 3.59 -3.58 -21.16
C ARG A 273 2.41 -4.21 -20.42
N ARG A 274 1.17 -4.04 -20.92
CA ARG A 274 -0.05 -4.52 -20.25
C ARG A 274 -0.12 -6.04 -20.22
N GLY A 275 0.53 -6.72 -21.17
CA GLY A 275 0.61 -8.18 -21.16
C GLY A 275 1.29 -8.69 -19.89
N CYS A 276 2.45 -8.13 -19.55
CA CYS A 276 3.16 -8.46 -18.30
C CYS A 276 2.37 -8.05 -17.05
N LEU A 277 1.79 -6.84 -17.02
CA LEU A 277 0.94 -6.41 -15.90
C LEU A 277 -0.26 -7.34 -15.69
N LEU A 278 -0.87 -7.84 -16.77
CA LEU A 278 -1.97 -8.80 -16.70
C LEU A 278 -1.52 -10.15 -16.15
N VAL A 279 -0.32 -10.62 -16.50
CA VAL A 279 0.27 -11.83 -15.92
C VAL A 279 0.39 -11.66 -14.41
N GLU A 280 0.93 -10.54 -13.94
CA GLU A 280 1.13 -10.29 -12.51
C GLU A 280 -0.17 -10.30 -11.70
N GLU A 281 -1.22 -9.68 -12.23
CA GLU A 281 -2.55 -9.72 -11.61
C GLU A 281 -3.19 -11.12 -11.65
N ALA A 282 -2.78 -11.98 -12.59
CA ALA A 282 -3.25 -13.36 -12.70
C ALA A 282 -2.50 -14.34 -11.79
N LEU A 283 -1.27 -14.00 -11.35
CA LEU A 283 -0.44 -14.88 -10.53
C LEU A 283 -1.11 -15.18 -9.18
N GLY A 284 -0.99 -16.43 -8.75
CA GLY A 284 -1.61 -16.92 -7.52
C GLY A 284 -3.12 -17.21 -7.64
N ASN A 285 -3.73 -17.00 -8.81
CA ASN A 285 -5.11 -17.43 -9.07
C ASN A 285 -5.13 -18.90 -9.56
N PRO A 286 -5.77 -19.84 -8.83
CA PRO A 286 -5.82 -21.24 -9.20
C PRO A 286 -6.45 -21.53 -10.56
N ALA A 287 -7.27 -20.62 -11.09
CA ALA A 287 -7.91 -20.78 -12.40
C ALA A 287 -6.92 -20.72 -13.58
N PHE A 288 -5.70 -20.20 -13.36
CA PHE A 288 -4.72 -19.89 -14.40
C PHE A 288 -3.35 -20.56 -14.20
N GLU A 289 -3.21 -21.47 -13.23
CA GLU A 289 -1.94 -22.13 -12.89
C GLU A 289 -1.33 -22.95 -14.05
N ASP A 290 -2.17 -23.45 -14.97
CA ASP A 290 -1.74 -24.28 -16.11
C ASP A 290 -1.11 -23.47 -17.27
N LEU A 291 -1.06 -22.13 -17.19
CA LEU A 291 -0.52 -21.28 -18.25
C LEU A 291 1.00 -21.17 -18.17
N ASP A 292 1.66 -21.36 -19.32
CA ASP A 292 3.10 -21.15 -19.46
C ASP A 292 3.40 -19.66 -19.68
N TRP A 293 3.54 -18.94 -18.56
CA TRP A 293 3.83 -17.51 -18.55
C TRP A 293 5.13 -17.13 -19.24
N ILE A 294 6.12 -18.04 -19.28
CA ILE A 294 7.39 -17.79 -19.95
C ILE A 294 7.18 -17.71 -21.45
N VAL A 295 6.47 -18.68 -22.02
CA VAL A 295 6.12 -18.66 -23.44
C VAL A 295 5.23 -17.45 -23.77
N LEU A 296 4.23 -17.16 -22.93
CA LEU A 296 3.28 -16.07 -23.18
C LEU A 296 3.87 -14.66 -23.16
N THR A 297 5.01 -14.47 -22.48
CA THR A 297 5.68 -13.17 -22.36
C THR A 297 6.87 -13.01 -23.31
N GLN A 298 7.04 -13.93 -24.29
CA GLN A 298 8.18 -13.89 -25.22
C GLN A 298 8.23 -12.60 -26.04
N GLU A 299 7.10 -12.16 -26.63
CA GLU A 299 7.13 -10.96 -27.48
C GLU A 299 7.54 -9.70 -26.72
N ALA A 300 7.15 -9.58 -25.44
CA ALA A 300 7.53 -8.44 -24.60
C ALA A 300 9.03 -8.45 -24.25
N ARG A 301 9.65 -9.63 -24.09
CA ARG A 301 11.09 -9.78 -23.83
C ARG A 301 11.96 -9.43 -25.03
N GLU A 302 11.43 -9.59 -26.24
CA GLU A 302 12.13 -9.32 -27.50
C GLU A 302 11.71 -7.98 -28.13
N HIS A 303 10.87 -7.21 -27.44
CA HIS A 303 10.29 -5.96 -27.93
C HIS A 303 11.36 -4.89 -28.18
N GLY A 304 11.16 -4.02 -29.19
CA GLY A 304 12.12 -2.97 -29.55
C GLY A 304 12.32 -1.91 -28.47
N ASP A 305 11.26 -1.55 -27.75
CA ASP A 305 11.31 -0.60 -26.62
C ASP A 305 11.92 -1.22 -25.35
N ALA A 306 12.86 -0.51 -24.73
CA ALA A 306 13.56 -0.96 -23.53
C ALA A 306 12.66 -0.96 -22.27
N GLY A 307 11.64 -0.11 -22.20
CA GLY A 307 10.69 -0.09 -21.09
C GLY A 307 9.81 -1.35 -21.08
N VAL A 308 9.36 -1.80 -22.26
CA VAL A 308 8.63 -3.08 -22.40
C VAL A 308 9.50 -4.26 -21.96
N ARG A 309 10.75 -4.33 -22.44
CA ARG A 309 11.67 -5.42 -22.04
C ARG A 309 12.01 -5.38 -20.55
N ALA A 310 12.10 -4.20 -19.95
CA ALA A 310 12.36 -4.05 -18.52
C ALA A 310 11.16 -4.51 -17.67
N GLU A 311 9.93 -4.21 -18.10
CA GLU A 311 8.70 -4.74 -17.48
C GLU A 311 8.63 -6.26 -17.60
N ALA A 312 8.93 -6.81 -18.78
CA ALA A 312 8.98 -8.25 -19.00
C ALA A 312 10.05 -8.93 -18.11
N ALA A 313 11.21 -8.29 -17.97
CA ALA A 313 12.27 -8.76 -17.09
C ALA A 313 11.85 -8.75 -15.61
N ARG A 314 11.14 -7.72 -15.15
CA ARG A 314 10.58 -7.67 -13.79
C ARG A 314 9.56 -8.79 -13.58
N CYS A 315 8.66 -8.99 -14.54
CA CYS A 315 7.65 -10.05 -14.49
C CYS A 315 8.27 -11.44 -14.31
N LEU A 316 9.42 -11.73 -14.94
CA LEU A 316 10.14 -13.01 -14.74
C LEU A 316 10.44 -13.31 -13.28
N GLY A 317 10.73 -12.28 -12.47
CA GLY A 317 11.04 -12.43 -11.04
C GLY A 317 9.87 -12.94 -10.19
N LEU A 318 8.67 -12.99 -10.76
CA LEU A 318 7.45 -13.46 -10.11
C LEU A 318 7.02 -14.86 -10.59
N LEU A 319 7.72 -15.43 -11.59
CA LEU A 319 7.39 -16.71 -12.22
C LEU A 319 8.16 -17.88 -11.60
N ASP A 320 7.87 -19.09 -12.09
CA ASP A 320 8.57 -20.31 -11.66
C ASP A 320 10.10 -20.18 -11.86
N PRO A 321 10.91 -20.33 -10.79
CA PRO A 321 12.36 -20.17 -10.88
C PRO A 321 13.06 -21.10 -11.87
N GLN A 322 12.58 -22.34 -12.04
CA GLN A 322 13.24 -23.33 -12.90
C GLN A 322 13.20 -22.89 -14.38
N LEU A 323 12.09 -22.27 -14.78
CA LEU A 323 11.88 -21.81 -16.16
C LEU A 323 12.38 -20.36 -16.36
N ALA A 324 12.18 -19.49 -15.37
CA ALA A 324 12.44 -18.06 -15.49
C ALA A 324 13.92 -17.67 -15.31
N LEU A 325 14.66 -18.37 -14.44
CA LEU A 325 16.02 -17.99 -14.07
C LEU A 325 16.99 -17.95 -15.27
N PRO A 326 17.04 -18.95 -16.18
CA PRO A 326 17.94 -18.89 -17.33
C PRO A 326 17.68 -17.69 -18.24
N VAL A 327 16.40 -17.34 -18.42
CA VAL A 327 15.97 -16.19 -19.21
C VAL A 327 16.41 -14.89 -18.54
N ALA A 328 16.13 -14.74 -17.25
CA ALA A 328 16.50 -13.55 -16.49
C ALA A 328 18.03 -13.33 -16.51
N ARG A 329 18.83 -14.39 -16.31
CA ARG A 329 20.29 -14.34 -16.41
C ARG A 329 20.77 -13.91 -17.79
N GLN A 330 20.15 -14.42 -18.85
CA GLN A 330 20.49 -14.04 -20.22
C GLN A 330 20.24 -12.56 -20.48
N MET A 331 19.06 -12.05 -20.12
CA MET A 331 18.70 -10.64 -20.28
C MET A 331 19.62 -9.73 -19.45
N ALA A 332 19.93 -10.12 -18.21
CA ALA A 332 20.85 -9.40 -17.33
C ALA A 332 22.27 -9.28 -17.89
N SER A 333 22.67 -10.22 -18.77
CA SER A 333 24.02 -10.27 -19.33
C SER A 333 24.13 -9.65 -20.73
N LYS A 334 23.08 -9.76 -21.55
CA LYS A 334 23.14 -9.49 -22.99
C LYS A 334 22.31 -8.29 -23.46
N ASP A 335 21.37 -7.78 -22.67
CA ASP A 335 20.54 -6.65 -23.14
C ASP A 335 21.39 -5.37 -23.28
N SER A 336 21.13 -4.63 -24.36
CA SER A 336 21.83 -3.37 -24.64
C SER A 336 21.49 -2.26 -23.64
N SER A 337 20.29 -2.29 -23.07
CA SER A 337 19.82 -1.28 -22.12
C SER A 337 20.17 -1.64 -20.69
N SER A 338 20.85 -0.73 -19.98
CA SER A 338 21.14 -0.90 -18.55
C SER A 338 19.89 -0.96 -17.68
N ARG A 339 18.78 -0.32 -18.11
CA ARG A 339 17.46 -0.41 -17.45
C ARG A 339 16.94 -1.85 -17.45
N VAL A 340 17.04 -2.53 -18.61
CA VAL A 340 16.63 -3.93 -18.74
C VAL A 340 17.58 -4.84 -17.98
N ARG A 341 18.91 -4.64 -18.10
CA ARG A 341 19.89 -5.44 -17.35
C ARG A 341 19.66 -5.35 -15.84
N ARG A 342 19.35 -4.16 -15.31
CA ARG A 342 18.99 -3.97 -13.90
C ARG A 342 17.73 -4.75 -13.51
N ALA A 343 16.64 -4.62 -14.27
CA ALA A 343 15.39 -5.31 -13.98
C ALA A 343 15.57 -6.85 -14.02
N ALA A 344 16.26 -7.35 -15.04
CA ALA A 344 16.55 -8.77 -15.23
C ALA A 344 17.49 -9.32 -14.14
N LEU A 345 18.46 -8.52 -13.70
CA LEU A 345 19.32 -8.85 -12.58
C LEU A 345 18.51 -9.03 -11.29
N LEU A 346 17.67 -8.06 -10.94
CA LEU A 346 16.85 -8.13 -9.73
C LEU A 346 15.87 -9.31 -9.79
N ALA A 347 15.31 -9.60 -10.97
CA ALA A 347 14.50 -10.79 -11.18
C ALA A 347 15.32 -12.08 -10.95
N ALA A 348 16.51 -12.22 -11.54
CA ALA A 348 17.36 -13.40 -11.36
C ALA A 348 17.73 -13.61 -9.87
N LEU A 349 18.06 -12.54 -9.15
CA LEU A 349 18.42 -12.62 -7.73
C LEU A 349 17.21 -12.86 -6.81
N THR A 350 15.99 -12.53 -7.26
CA THR A 350 14.76 -12.87 -6.55
C THR A 350 14.44 -14.36 -6.72
N LEU A 351 14.60 -14.89 -7.93
CA LEU A 351 14.34 -16.30 -8.26
C LEU A 351 15.39 -17.24 -7.65
N ALA A 352 16.66 -16.83 -7.68
CA ALA A 352 17.78 -17.57 -7.11
C ALA A 352 18.67 -16.61 -6.29
N PRO A 353 18.33 -16.41 -5.00
CA PRO A 353 19.18 -15.65 -4.11
C PRO A 353 20.59 -16.24 -4.04
N PRO A 354 21.65 -15.42 -3.90
CA PRO A 354 23.05 -15.87 -3.90
C PRO A 354 23.48 -16.61 -2.60
N THR A 355 22.64 -17.50 -2.09
CA THR A 355 22.89 -18.36 -0.93
C THR A 355 23.61 -19.65 -1.32
N GLU A 356 23.51 -20.07 -2.59
CA GLU A 356 24.22 -21.21 -3.16
C GLU A 356 25.46 -20.77 -3.96
N GLU A 357 26.45 -21.65 -4.08
CA GLU A 357 27.74 -21.33 -4.70
C GLU A 357 27.63 -20.94 -6.18
N GLU A 358 26.75 -21.61 -6.93
CA GLU A 358 26.51 -21.33 -8.34
C GLU A 358 25.96 -19.91 -8.54
N ASP A 359 24.88 -19.57 -7.82
CA ASP A 359 24.19 -18.29 -7.95
C ASP A 359 25.06 -17.13 -7.49
N CYS A 360 25.84 -17.33 -6.42
CA CYS A 360 26.81 -16.36 -5.95
C CYS A 360 27.96 -16.17 -6.94
N SER A 361 28.48 -17.25 -7.54
CA SER A 361 29.52 -17.15 -8.56
C SER A 361 29.04 -16.38 -9.79
N TRP A 362 27.81 -16.64 -10.24
CA TRP A 362 27.19 -15.88 -11.32
C TRP A 362 27.08 -14.38 -10.97
N ALA A 363 26.60 -14.05 -9.77
CA ALA A 363 26.49 -12.66 -9.33
C ALA A 363 27.85 -11.96 -9.27
N LEU A 364 28.91 -12.64 -8.81
CA LEU A 364 30.28 -12.10 -8.77
C LEU A 364 30.85 -11.87 -10.17
N GLU A 365 30.65 -12.81 -11.10
CA GLU A 365 31.05 -12.64 -12.50
C GLU A 365 30.36 -11.43 -13.13
N ARG A 366 29.05 -11.29 -12.91
CA ARG A 366 28.29 -10.12 -13.36
C ARG A 366 28.80 -8.83 -12.75
N PHE A 367 29.17 -8.83 -11.46
CA PHE A 367 29.65 -7.64 -10.79
C PHE A 367 30.99 -7.15 -11.34
N GLY A 368 31.91 -8.06 -11.68
CA GLY A 368 33.18 -7.71 -12.31
C GLY A 368 33.07 -7.27 -13.78
N ALA A 369 32.01 -7.66 -14.48
CA ALA A 369 31.83 -7.40 -15.92
C ALA A 369 30.88 -6.24 -16.25
N GLU A 370 30.19 -5.65 -15.26
CA GLU A 370 29.15 -4.66 -15.51
C GLU A 370 29.68 -3.21 -15.57
N GLU A 371 29.42 -2.54 -16.69
CA GLU A 371 29.90 -1.18 -16.95
C GLU A 371 28.95 -0.10 -16.42
N SER A 372 27.65 -0.38 -16.28
CA SER A 372 26.67 0.60 -15.82
C SER A 372 26.73 0.79 -14.30
N PRO A 373 26.98 2.01 -13.78
CA PRO A 373 26.97 2.28 -12.34
C PRO A 373 25.64 1.91 -11.67
N GLU A 374 24.51 2.12 -12.36
CA GLU A 374 23.18 1.79 -11.83
C GLU A 374 22.99 0.27 -11.62
N VAL A 375 23.58 -0.56 -12.49
CA VAL A 375 23.52 -2.03 -12.36
C VAL A 375 24.55 -2.53 -11.35
N ARG A 376 25.77 -1.96 -11.33
CA ARG A 376 26.78 -2.24 -10.30
C ARG A 376 26.27 -1.91 -8.90
N LYS A 377 25.57 -0.79 -8.73
CA LYS A 377 24.90 -0.43 -7.48
C LYS A 377 23.88 -1.50 -7.07
N ALA A 378 23.03 -1.93 -7.99
CA ALA A 378 22.04 -2.97 -7.70
C ALA A 378 22.69 -4.31 -7.28
N LEU A 379 23.80 -4.70 -7.93
CA LEU A 379 24.62 -5.84 -7.54
C LEU A 379 25.21 -5.67 -6.14
N ALA A 380 25.84 -4.52 -5.87
CA ALA A 380 26.43 -4.22 -4.57
C ALA A 380 25.38 -4.32 -3.46
N VAL A 381 24.20 -3.73 -3.64
CA VAL A 381 23.09 -3.81 -2.67
C VAL A 381 22.63 -5.26 -2.48
N ALA A 382 22.42 -6.01 -3.55
CA ALA A 382 21.90 -7.38 -3.45
C ALA A 382 22.90 -8.37 -2.82
N LEU A 383 24.19 -8.11 -2.96
CA LEU A 383 25.28 -8.83 -2.29
C LEU A 383 25.48 -8.39 -0.82
N GLY A 384 24.69 -7.45 -0.30
CA GLY A 384 24.73 -7.04 1.10
C GLY A 384 23.96 -7.99 2.02
N ARG A 385 24.41 -9.24 2.17
CA ARG A 385 23.72 -10.26 2.98
C ARG A 385 24.70 -11.17 3.72
N HIS A 386 24.28 -11.69 4.87
CA HIS A 386 25.12 -12.56 5.73
C HIS A 386 24.94 -14.06 5.47
N ASP A 387 23.94 -14.45 4.66
CA ASP A 387 23.60 -15.83 4.31
C ASP A 387 24.18 -16.27 2.96
N LEU A 388 25.16 -15.53 2.42
CA LEU A 388 25.74 -15.77 1.11
C LEU A 388 26.65 -17.00 1.08
N ALA A 389 26.61 -17.72 -0.04
CA ALA A 389 27.73 -18.58 -0.41
C ALA A 389 28.97 -17.74 -0.70
N LEU A 390 30.17 -18.32 -0.57
CA LEU A 390 31.44 -17.67 -0.93
C LEU A 390 31.65 -16.30 -0.26
N ILE A 391 31.20 -16.13 0.98
CA ILE A 391 31.15 -14.85 1.69
C ILE A 391 32.47 -14.06 1.67
N GLU A 392 33.61 -14.76 1.73
CA GLU A 392 34.94 -14.17 1.66
C GLU A 392 35.29 -13.61 0.26
N LYS A 393 34.85 -14.28 -0.81
CA LYS A 393 35.04 -13.78 -2.19
C LYS A 393 34.15 -12.57 -2.43
N VAL A 394 32.90 -12.61 -1.96
CA VAL A 394 31.99 -11.47 -2.03
C VAL A 394 32.52 -10.30 -1.24
N GLY A 395 33.01 -10.53 -0.01
CA GLY A 395 33.63 -9.52 0.82
C GLY A 395 34.82 -8.84 0.13
N LYS A 396 35.69 -9.60 -0.55
CA LYS A 396 36.78 -9.02 -1.35
C LYS A 396 36.28 -8.20 -2.53
N ALA A 397 35.27 -8.67 -3.26
CA ALA A 397 34.70 -7.94 -4.39
C ALA A 397 34.06 -6.62 -3.93
N LEU A 398 33.29 -6.64 -2.83
CA LEU A 398 32.71 -5.43 -2.24
C LEU A 398 33.78 -4.48 -1.68
N ALA A 399 34.85 -5.00 -1.08
CA ALA A 399 35.98 -4.19 -0.62
C ALA A 399 36.65 -3.44 -1.78
N VAL A 400 36.84 -4.09 -2.94
CA VAL A 400 37.34 -3.43 -4.16
C VAL A 400 36.32 -2.39 -4.66
N ALA A 401 35.03 -2.72 -4.65
CA ALA A 401 33.97 -1.80 -5.07
C ALA A 401 33.81 -0.56 -4.15
N CYS A 402 34.38 -0.57 -2.94
CA CYS A 402 34.46 0.64 -2.11
C CYS A 402 35.35 1.74 -2.72
N GLU A 403 36.13 1.40 -3.75
CA GLU A 403 36.97 2.33 -4.53
C GLU A 403 36.39 2.60 -5.94
N ASP A 404 35.11 2.26 -6.18
CA ASP A 404 34.44 2.54 -7.46
C ASP A 404 34.44 4.05 -7.77
N SER A 405 34.54 4.39 -9.05
CA SER A 405 34.55 5.79 -9.49
C SER A 405 33.22 6.49 -9.26
N ASP A 406 32.12 5.73 -9.21
CA ASP A 406 30.82 6.23 -8.80
C ASP A 406 30.66 6.07 -7.28
N TRP A 407 30.58 7.20 -6.58
CA TRP A 407 30.50 7.20 -5.12
C TRP A 407 29.25 6.49 -4.59
N LYS A 408 28.15 6.40 -5.35
CA LYS A 408 26.92 5.71 -4.94
C LYS A 408 27.14 4.21 -4.93
N VAL A 409 27.87 3.68 -5.92
CA VAL A 409 28.29 2.28 -5.96
C VAL A 409 29.20 2.00 -4.76
N ALA A 410 30.22 2.85 -4.54
CA ALA A 410 31.16 2.69 -3.43
C ALA A 410 30.48 2.77 -2.05
N ALA A 411 29.55 3.71 -1.84
CA ALA A 411 28.80 3.84 -0.61
C ALA A 411 27.90 2.62 -0.36
N CYS A 412 27.14 2.16 -1.37
CA CYS A 412 26.34 0.95 -1.24
C CYS A 412 27.21 -0.29 -0.99
N ALA A 413 28.40 -0.38 -1.61
CA ALA A 413 29.35 -1.47 -1.40
C ALA A 413 29.90 -1.48 0.04
N ALA A 414 30.23 -0.32 0.62
CA ALA A 414 30.68 -0.22 2.00
C ALA A 414 29.60 -0.68 3.00
N VAL A 415 28.34 -0.27 2.79
CA VAL A 415 27.21 -0.74 3.60
C VAL A 415 27.02 -2.26 3.44
N SER A 416 27.05 -2.76 2.20
CA SER A 416 26.90 -4.18 1.89
C SER A 416 28.02 -5.03 2.48
N LEU A 417 29.27 -4.56 2.46
CA LEU A 417 30.41 -5.24 3.08
C LEU A 417 30.18 -5.41 4.59
N GLY A 418 29.59 -4.42 5.25
CA GLY A 418 29.12 -4.56 6.62
C GLY A 418 28.05 -5.63 6.79
N LEU A 419 27.04 -5.62 5.91
CA LEU A 419 25.93 -6.59 5.94
C LEU A 419 26.37 -8.04 5.70
N THR A 420 27.50 -8.29 5.00
CA THR A 420 28.05 -9.64 4.85
C THR A 420 28.59 -10.20 6.16
N ARG A 421 29.09 -9.33 7.05
CA ARG A 421 29.75 -9.74 8.32
C ARG A 421 30.95 -10.68 8.09
N CYS A 422 31.63 -10.57 6.95
CA CYS A 422 32.88 -11.28 6.73
C CYS A 422 34.03 -10.68 7.55
N ASP A 423 35.10 -11.45 7.75
CA ASP A 423 36.24 -11.05 8.59
C ASP A 423 36.99 -9.82 8.02
N LEU A 424 36.90 -9.59 6.71
CA LEU A 424 37.52 -8.45 6.04
C LEU A 424 36.80 -7.11 6.32
N ALA A 425 35.52 -7.15 6.69
CA ALA A 425 34.68 -5.96 6.79
C ALA A 425 35.18 -4.95 7.83
N PRO A 426 35.48 -5.32 9.10
CA PRO A 426 35.90 -4.35 10.11
C PRO A 426 37.18 -3.61 9.71
N VAL A 427 38.19 -4.33 9.20
CA VAL A 427 39.49 -3.75 8.84
C VAL A 427 39.35 -2.80 7.63
N THR A 428 38.60 -3.21 6.60
CA THR A 428 38.44 -2.41 5.38
C THR A 428 37.65 -1.14 5.65
N LEU A 429 36.53 -1.26 6.36
CA LEU A 429 35.67 -0.11 6.66
C LEU A 429 36.34 0.85 7.65
N SER A 430 37.10 0.34 8.63
CA SER A 430 37.89 1.20 9.53
C SER A 430 38.93 2.01 8.76
N ARG A 431 39.62 1.39 7.79
CA ARG A 431 40.54 2.10 6.91
C ARG A 431 39.82 3.17 6.10
N LEU A 432 38.70 2.82 5.46
CA LEU A 432 37.91 3.74 4.66
C LEU A 432 37.46 4.97 5.46
N LEU A 433 37.00 4.75 6.71
CA LEU A 433 36.63 5.81 7.64
C LEU A 433 37.81 6.73 7.99
N GLN A 434 39.02 6.19 8.13
CA GLN A 434 40.20 6.97 8.54
C GLN A 434 40.90 7.69 7.38
N THR A 435 40.90 7.11 6.18
CA THR A 435 41.72 7.59 5.06
C THR A 435 40.95 8.36 4.00
N SER A 436 39.62 8.22 3.93
CA SER A 436 38.82 8.90 2.90
C SER A 436 38.66 10.39 3.19
N SER A 437 39.01 11.23 2.21
CA SER A 437 38.66 12.65 2.24
C SER A 437 37.16 12.88 1.97
N ASP A 438 36.51 11.96 1.26
CA ASP A 438 35.08 12.02 0.97
C ASP A 438 34.26 11.59 2.19
N TRP A 439 33.47 12.53 2.71
CA TRP A 439 32.59 12.31 3.86
C TRP A 439 31.50 11.27 3.57
N ARG A 440 31.08 11.11 2.30
CA ARG A 440 30.07 10.13 1.88
C ARG A 440 30.55 8.71 2.14
N LEU A 441 31.82 8.45 1.84
CA LEU A 441 32.45 7.15 2.08
C LEU A 441 32.75 6.93 3.56
N ARG A 442 33.16 7.97 4.30
CA ARG A 442 33.32 7.89 5.77
C ARG A 442 32.00 7.55 6.45
N GLY A 443 30.92 8.23 6.11
CA GLY A 443 29.59 7.93 6.62
C GLY A 443 29.13 6.51 6.25
N ALA A 444 29.31 6.11 4.99
CA ALA A 444 28.93 4.76 4.56
C ALA A 444 29.75 3.68 5.29
N ALA A 445 31.01 3.96 5.61
CA ALA A 445 31.84 3.09 6.43
C ALA A 445 31.31 2.95 7.87
N VAL A 446 30.85 4.04 8.50
CA VAL A 446 30.18 3.98 9.83
C VAL A 446 28.92 3.11 9.77
N VAL A 447 28.10 3.26 8.73
CA VAL A 447 26.92 2.41 8.51
C VAL A 447 27.34 0.95 8.32
N GLY A 448 28.34 0.67 7.48
CA GLY A 448 28.85 -0.68 7.28
C GLY A 448 29.38 -1.31 8.57
N LEU A 449 30.18 -0.58 9.36
CA LEU A 449 30.70 -1.06 10.65
C LEU A 449 29.57 -1.39 11.63
N THR A 450 28.51 -0.57 11.63
CA THR A 450 27.28 -0.81 12.39
C THR A 450 26.61 -2.13 11.97
N LYS A 451 26.59 -2.46 10.68
CA LYS A 451 25.99 -3.70 10.16
C LYS A 451 26.87 -4.94 10.31
N ALA A 452 28.19 -4.76 10.41
CA ALA A 452 29.16 -5.83 10.62
C ALA A 452 28.95 -6.54 11.98
N LEU A 453 28.42 -5.82 12.98
CA LEU A 453 28.17 -6.35 14.34
C LEU A 453 29.42 -6.98 14.97
N HIS A 454 30.59 -6.42 14.66
CA HIS A 454 31.89 -6.89 15.13
C HIS A 454 32.47 -5.95 16.20
N PRO A 455 33.01 -6.46 17.32
CA PRO A 455 33.60 -5.62 18.38
C PRO A 455 34.67 -4.64 17.89
N ASP A 456 35.51 -5.06 16.94
CA ASP A 456 36.58 -4.22 16.38
C ASP A 456 36.07 -3.01 15.59
N GLY A 457 34.79 -3.01 15.20
CA GLY A 457 34.17 -1.86 14.54
C GLY A 457 33.78 -0.74 15.50
N LEU A 458 33.68 -1.00 16.80
CA LEU A 458 33.21 -0.01 17.78
C LEU A 458 34.22 1.12 18.04
N PRO A 459 35.52 0.86 18.27
CA PRO A 459 36.48 1.95 18.46
C PRO A 459 36.54 2.96 17.29
N PRO A 460 36.56 2.53 16.01
CA PRO A 460 36.42 3.43 14.87
C PRO A 460 35.11 4.24 14.87
N ILE A 461 33.97 3.62 15.20
CA ILE A 461 32.67 4.33 15.31
C ILE A 461 32.72 5.38 16.42
N ILE A 462 33.31 5.06 17.59
CA ILE A 462 33.47 6.01 18.70
C ILE A 462 34.34 7.19 18.26
N SER A 463 35.43 6.94 17.54
CA SER A 463 36.26 8.01 16.98
C SER A 463 35.50 8.90 15.99
N ALA A 464 34.55 8.34 15.24
CA ALA A 464 33.73 9.09 14.29
C ALA A 464 32.79 10.10 14.94
N LEU A 465 32.56 10.04 16.25
CA LEU A 465 31.82 11.08 16.98
C LEU A 465 32.49 12.46 16.88
N ALA A 466 33.80 12.50 16.63
CA ALA A 466 34.56 13.72 16.42
C ALA A 466 34.75 14.07 14.92
N ASP A 467 34.07 13.39 13.99
CA ASP A 467 34.16 13.73 12.57
C ASP A 467 33.65 15.16 12.32
N SER A 468 34.32 15.89 11.43
CA SER A 468 33.94 17.25 11.07
C SER A 468 32.61 17.34 10.33
N GLU A 469 32.18 16.26 9.66
CA GLU A 469 30.89 16.19 8.98
C GLU A 469 29.78 15.79 9.97
N PRO A 470 28.77 16.65 10.23
CA PRO A 470 27.72 16.39 11.23
C PRO A 470 26.93 15.10 11.01
N LEU A 471 26.75 14.69 9.76
CA LEU A 471 26.02 13.48 9.38
C LEU A 471 26.81 12.21 9.73
N VAL A 472 28.14 12.22 9.59
CA VAL A 472 29.00 11.08 9.98
C VAL A 472 28.97 10.90 11.49
N ALA A 473 29.19 11.99 12.24
CA ALA A 473 29.16 11.99 13.69
C ALA A 473 27.79 11.58 14.25
N ARG A 474 26.70 12.06 13.65
CA ARG A 474 25.33 11.72 14.08
C ARG A 474 24.95 10.28 13.79
N THR A 475 25.35 9.74 12.63
CA THR A 475 25.15 8.32 12.33
C THR A 475 25.88 7.43 13.33
N ALA A 476 27.11 7.80 13.71
CA ALA A 476 27.87 7.10 14.76
C ALA A 476 27.15 7.18 16.12
N HIS A 477 26.71 8.37 16.52
CA HIS A 477 25.98 8.60 17.78
C HIS A 477 24.65 7.86 17.84
N GLY A 478 23.89 7.85 16.75
CA GLY A 478 22.61 7.13 16.64
C GLY A 478 22.79 5.63 16.90
N TYR A 479 23.81 5.02 16.28
CA TYR A 479 24.12 3.61 16.54
C TYR A 479 24.55 3.36 17.99
N LEU A 480 25.49 4.14 18.52
CA LEU A 480 25.97 3.98 19.90
C LEU A 480 24.83 4.14 20.93
N SER A 481 23.94 5.11 20.70
CA SER A 481 22.74 5.32 21.53
C SER A 481 21.79 4.13 21.48
N SER A 482 21.66 3.46 20.32
CA SER A 482 20.87 2.23 20.20
C SER A 482 21.40 1.07 21.04
N LEU A 483 22.72 1.03 21.29
CA LEU A 483 23.34 0.05 22.19
C LEU A 483 23.12 0.39 23.67
N ARG A 484 22.76 1.63 24.01
CA ARG A 484 22.50 2.11 25.38
C ARG A 484 21.28 3.08 25.44
N PRO A 485 20.04 2.58 25.31
CA PRO A 485 18.87 3.47 25.15
C PRO A 485 18.43 4.24 26.41
N ALA A 486 18.73 3.75 27.62
CA ALA A 486 18.16 4.29 28.86
C ALA A 486 18.87 5.56 29.38
N ASP A 487 20.12 5.78 28.97
CA ASP A 487 21.01 6.81 29.52
C ASP A 487 22.18 7.13 28.55
N ALA A 488 21.90 7.15 27.24
CA ALA A 488 22.89 7.47 26.22
C ALA A 488 23.53 8.85 26.48
N PRO A 489 24.86 8.94 26.67
CA PRO A 489 25.54 10.22 26.80
C PRO A 489 25.54 10.98 25.46
N GLY A 490 25.92 12.25 25.51
CA GLY A 490 26.15 13.06 24.30
C GLY A 490 27.23 12.47 23.38
N PRO A 491 27.49 13.09 22.22
CA PRO A 491 28.45 12.60 21.23
C PRO A 491 29.91 12.87 21.64
N ASP A 492 30.30 12.51 22.85
CA ASP A 492 31.66 12.68 23.38
C ASP A 492 32.48 11.37 23.23
N PRO A 493 33.51 11.34 22.36
CA PRO A 493 34.34 10.15 22.14
C PRO A 493 34.97 9.58 23.41
N ASP A 494 35.37 10.42 24.36
CA ASP A 494 36.08 9.98 25.56
C ASP A 494 35.13 9.22 26.49
N VAL A 495 33.91 9.74 26.67
CA VAL A 495 32.85 9.10 27.47
C VAL A 495 32.47 7.74 26.87
N TRP A 496 32.32 7.67 25.55
CA TRP A 496 31.98 6.42 24.86
C TRP A 496 33.11 5.40 24.89
N SER A 497 34.36 5.86 24.81
CA SER A 497 35.55 5.02 24.91
C SER A 497 35.70 4.42 26.31
N GLN A 498 35.50 5.21 27.36
CA GLN A 498 35.47 4.72 28.73
C GLN A 498 34.37 3.67 28.92
N TRP A 499 33.15 3.96 28.46
CA TRP A 499 32.04 3.01 28.54
C TRP A 499 32.34 1.69 27.82
N TRP A 500 32.96 1.74 26.64
CA TRP A 500 33.32 0.55 25.88
C TRP A 500 34.33 -0.34 26.61
N GLN A 501 35.36 0.28 27.21
CA GLN A 501 36.38 -0.42 27.99
C GLN A 501 35.79 -1.08 29.26
N GLU A 502 34.91 -0.38 29.98
CA GLU A 502 34.38 -0.84 31.26
C GLU A 502 33.27 -1.90 31.11
N THR A 503 32.31 -1.66 30.20
CA THR A 503 31.04 -2.39 30.15
C THR A 503 30.62 -2.82 28.74
N GLY A 504 30.87 -1.98 27.73
CA GLY A 504 30.39 -2.20 26.36
C GLY A 504 30.98 -3.45 25.70
N SER A 505 32.27 -3.71 25.89
CA SER A 505 32.98 -4.88 25.31
C SER A 505 32.39 -6.24 25.69
N LYS A 506 31.64 -6.31 26.80
CA LYS A 506 30.97 -7.52 27.29
C LYS A 506 29.57 -7.71 26.70
N ARG A 507 29.01 -6.70 26.01
CA ARG A 507 27.67 -6.78 25.43
C ARG A 507 27.69 -7.56 24.11
N PRO A 508 26.75 -8.48 23.90
CA PRO A 508 26.63 -9.16 22.61
C PRO A 508 26.09 -8.17 21.55
N LEU A 509 26.82 -8.04 20.44
CA LEU A 509 26.40 -7.20 19.30
C LEU A 509 25.55 -7.97 18.29
N ARG A 510 25.06 -9.18 18.61
CA ARG A 510 24.45 -10.08 17.62
C ARG A 510 22.94 -9.86 17.47
N ASP A 511 22.48 -9.83 16.23
CA ASP A 511 21.07 -9.95 15.88
C ASP A 511 20.61 -11.43 15.91
N THR A 512 19.73 -11.77 16.84
CA THR A 512 19.26 -13.15 17.06
C THR A 512 18.04 -13.48 16.20
N LYS A 513 17.96 -14.72 15.71
CA LYS A 513 16.78 -15.24 15.00
C LYS A 513 15.48 -15.04 15.80
N ALA A 514 15.55 -15.24 17.12
CA ALA A 514 14.44 -15.01 18.05
C ALA A 514 13.97 -13.55 18.11
N GLN A 515 14.88 -12.58 18.01
CA GLN A 515 14.53 -11.15 17.96
C GLN A 515 13.76 -10.82 16.66
N ARG A 516 14.23 -11.34 15.51
CA ARG A 516 13.56 -11.17 14.21
C ARG A 516 12.17 -11.81 14.19
N GLU A 517 12.05 -13.04 14.69
CA GLU A 517 10.77 -13.76 14.77
C GLU A 517 9.79 -13.08 15.72
N ARG A 518 10.25 -12.57 16.87
CA ARG A 518 9.42 -11.80 17.80
C ARG A 518 8.92 -10.50 17.14
N ASN A 519 9.79 -9.78 16.44
CA ASN A 519 9.41 -8.55 15.73
C ASN A 519 8.37 -8.84 14.63
N ARG A 520 8.52 -9.93 13.88
CA ARG A 520 7.53 -10.37 12.89
C ARG A 520 6.19 -10.77 13.51
N LYS A 521 6.22 -11.50 14.62
CA LYS A 521 5.01 -12.03 15.28
C LYS A 521 4.18 -10.96 15.97
N TYR A 522 4.81 -9.97 16.60
CA TYR A 522 4.13 -8.94 17.41
C TYR A 522 4.18 -7.54 16.81
N GLY A 523 4.89 -7.33 15.69
CA GLY A 523 5.06 -6.01 15.06
C GLY A 523 3.77 -5.38 14.55
N TYR A 524 2.74 -6.18 14.27
CA TYR A 524 1.45 -5.73 13.75
C TYR A 524 0.48 -5.19 14.81
N SER A 525 0.74 -5.42 16.10
CA SER A 525 -0.08 -4.92 17.22
C SER A 525 0.61 -3.79 18.01
N THR A 526 1.59 -3.12 17.40
CA THR A 526 2.44 -2.14 18.09
C THR A 526 1.93 -0.72 17.88
N SER A 527 1.96 0.12 18.92
CA SER A 527 1.60 1.54 18.82
C SER A 527 2.54 2.30 17.86
N HIS A 528 2.06 3.40 17.27
CA HIS A 528 2.89 4.29 16.45
C HIS A 528 4.16 4.73 17.18
N GLU A 529 4.05 5.16 18.45
CA GLU A 529 5.20 5.52 19.30
C GLU A 529 6.28 4.41 19.33
N THR A 530 5.87 3.15 19.46
CA THR A 530 6.82 2.02 19.51
C THR A 530 7.48 1.77 18.15
N ILE A 531 6.78 2.02 17.05
CA ILE A 531 7.31 1.92 15.68
C ILE A 531 8.40 2.98 15.42
N PHE A 532 8.32 4.14 16.07
CA PHE A 532 9.31 5.22 15.89
C PHE A 532 10.36 5.30 17.01
N ARG A 533 10.17 4.59 18.13
CA ARG A 533 11.04 4.66 19.31
C ARG A 533 12.54 4.48 18.99
N GLY A 534 13.34 5.50 19.27
CA GLY A 534 14.79 5.47 19.09
C GLY A 534 15.25 5.67 17.64
N MET A 535 14.36 6.04 16.72
CA MET A 535 14.73 6.49 15.38
C MET A 535 14.84 8.01 15.36
N ASP A 536 15.81 8.54 14.61
CA ASP A 536 15.86 9.97 14.28
C ASP A 536 14.80 10.26 13.20
N VAL A 537 13.79 11.07 13.54
CA VAL A 537 12.81 11.56 12.58
C VAL A 537 13.13 13.03 12.33
N LEU A 538 13.66 13.35 11.15
CA LEU A 538 13.96 14.72 10.75
C LEU A 538 12.90 15.21 9.77
N VAL A 539 12.23 16.30 10.12
CA VAL A 539 11.18 16.91 9.31
C VAL A 539 11.72 18.20 8.70
N LEU A 540 11.62 18.32 7.36
CA LEU A 540 11.85 19.57 6.65
C LEU A 540 10.64 20.48 6.85
N GLU A 541 10.86 21.62 7.51
CA GLU A 541 9.88 22.67 7.63
C GLU A 541 9.69 23.39 6.30
N SER A 542 8.44 23.74 6.05
CA SER A 542 8.02 24.43 4.83
C SER A 542 6.79 25.30 5.12
N ARG A 543 6.30 26.01 4.09
CA ARG A 543 5.14 26.90 4.22
C ARG A 543 3.80 26.17 4.21
N GLY A 544 3.76 24.95 3.67
CA GLY A 544 2.56 24.14 3.57
C GLY A 544 2.80 22.74 4.11
N ASP A 545 1.76 22.15 4.68
CA ASP A 545 1.80 20.86 5.38
C ASP A 545 2.66 20.89 6.66
N HIS A 546 2.07 20.44 7.76
CA HIS A 546 2.66 20.50 9.10
C HIS A 546 2.62 19.15 9.79
N ILE A 547 3.27 18.14 9.18
CA ILE A 547 3.29 16.78 9.72
C ILE A 547 3.81 16.71 11.16
N GLN A 548 4.68 17.63 11.58
CA GLN A 548 5.16 17.75 12.96
C GLN A 548 4.00 17.83 13.95
N THR A 549 2.91 18.52 13.62
CA THR A 549 1.71 18.60 14.47
C THR A 549 1.07 17.22 14.67
N VAL A 550 1.10 16.40 13.63
CA VAL A 550 0.61 15.02 13.69
C VAL A 550 1.55 14.16 14.54
N LEU A 551 2.87 14.28 14.34
CA LEU A 551 3.89 13.56 15.11
C LEU A 551 3.83 13.90 16.61
N GLU A 552 3.67 15.17 16.97
CA GLU A 552 3.54 15.64 18.36
C GLU A 552 2.36 15.01 19.09
N ARG A 553 1.19 14.98 18.45
CA ARG A 553 -0.03 14.38 19.02
C ARG A 553 0.11 12.89 19.30
N LEU A 554 0.95 12.21 18.54
CA LEU A 554 1.23 10.77 18.67
C LEU A 554 2.40 10.47 19.59
N ALA A 555 2.97 11.49 20.24
CA ALA A 555 4.18 11.40 21.04
C ALA A 555 5.37 10.80 20.28
N ILE A 556 5.47 11.08 18.97
CA ILE A 556 6.62 10.70 18.15
C ILE A 556 7.68 11.80 18.25
N ASN A 557 8.82 11.44 18.84
CA ASN A 557 9.98 12.34 18.90
C ASN A 557 10.50 12.63 17.48
N HIS A 558 10.70 13.91 17.19
CA HIS A 558 11.19 14.38 15.91
C HIS A 558 12.01 15.67 16.10
N ARG A 559 12.78 16.01 15.07
CA ARG A 559 13.53 17.27 14.96
C ARG A 559 13.09 18.00 13.70
N LEU A 560 13.32 19.31 13.70
CA LEU A 560 13.01 20.19 12.58
C LEU A 560 14.30 20.67 11.89
N THR A 561 14.25 20.81 10.57
CA THR A 561 15.27 21.49 9.76
C THR A 561 14.58 22.37 8.72
N SER A 562 15.31 23.34 8.18
CA SER A 562 14.87 24.12 7.01
C SER A 562 15.76 23.82 5.81
N GLY A 563 15.37 24.32 4.63
CA GLY A 563 16.26 24.39 3.47
C GLY A 563 17.58 25.09 3.83
N ALA A 564 18.65 24.70 3.14
CA ALA A 564 20.06 25.02 3.37
C ALA A 564 20.68 24.53 4.69
N LYS A 565 19.87 24.01 5.63
CA LYS A 565 20.33 23.58 6.96
C LYS A 565 20.39 22.07 7.14
N VAL A 566 20.08 21.28 6.13
CA VAL A 566 20.18 19.81 6.23
C VAL A 566 21.61 19.35 6.53
N PRO A 567 22.68 19.93 5.94
CA PRO A 567 24.06 19.61 6.32
C PRO A 567 24.34 19.82 7.81
N GLU A 568 23.93 20.96 8.38
CA GLU A 568 24.19 21.32 9.78
C GLU A 568 23.33 20.50 10.75
N SER A 569 22.04 20.37 10.42
CA SER A 569 21.08 19.57 11.20
C SER A 569 21.46 18.10 11.25
N GLY A 570 22.18 17.65 10.22
CA GLY A 570 22.71 16.33 9.91
C GLY A 570 21.73 15.17 10.02
N LEU A 571 21.97 14.17 9.17
CA LEU A 571 21.13 12.99 9.04
C LEU A 571 21.75 11.81 9.79
N ASP A 572 20.91 11.03 10.46
CA ASP A 572 21.25 9.67 10.86
C ASP A 572 20.83 8.72 9.72
N ALA A 573 21.75 7.91 9.18
CA ALA A 573 21.42 6.87 8.19
C ALA A 573 20.35 5.87 8.67
N GLY A 574 20.24 5.68 9.99
CA GLY A 574 19.20 4.90 10.67
C GLY A 574 17.82 5.57 10.74
N GLY A 575 17.71 6.84 10.33
CA GLY A 575 16.55 7.70 10.55
C GLY A 575 15.53 7.73 9.41
N VAL A 576 14.46 8.49 9.63
CA VAL A 576 13.40 8.81 8.66
C VAL A 576 13.48 10.29 8.36
N PHE A 577 13.56 10.65 7.09
CA PHE A 577 13.42 12.03 6.65
C PHE A 577 12.02 12.25 6.10
N VAL A 578 11.32 13.26 6.60
CA VAL A 578 10.03 13.68 6.09
C VAL A 578 10.17 15.05 5.43
N SER A 579 9.89 15.11 4.14
CA SER A 579 9.89 16.34 3.35
C SER A 579 8.46 16.88 3.28
N ASN A 580 8.15 17.91 4.07
CA ASN A 580 6.86 18.58 3.94
C ASN A 580 6.76 19.31 2.59
N CYS A 581 5.53 19.54 2.17
CA CYS A 581 5.17 20.25 0.95
C CYS A 581 5.83 21.63 0.84
N THR A 582 6.34 22.05 -0.32
CA THR A 582 6.89 23.40 -0.63
C THR A 582 8.21 23.78 0.07
N GLY A 583 9.01 22.80 0.50
CA GLY A 583 10.38 23.04 0.96
C GLY A 583 11.37 23.23 -0.19
N GLU A 584 11.83 24.45 -0.44
CA GLU A 584 12.95 24.70 -1.36
C GLU A 584 14.24 24.13 -0.76
N MET A 585 14.88 23.22 -1.50
CA MET A 585 16.09 22.53 -1.07
C MET A 585 17.29 22.97 -1.89
N GLU A 586 18.36 23.35 -1.22
CA GLU A 586 19.60 23.71 -1.88
C GLU A 586 20.29 22.46 -2.44
N PRO A 587 21.17 22.60 -3.46
CA PRO A 587 21.94 21.46 -3.98
C PRO A 587 22.70 20.69 -2.90
N ALA A 588 23.20 21.37 -1.87
CA ALA A 588 23.88 20.75 -0.74
C ALA A 588 22.94 19.85 0.09
N ASP A 589 21.68 20.26 0.31
CA ASP A 589 20.69 19.45 1.03
C ASP A 589 20.35 18.18 0.24
N ILE A 590 20.17 18.31 -1.08
CA ILE A 590 19.90 17.18 -1.98
C ILE A 590 21.07 16.19 -1.97
N GLU A 591 22.32 16.66 -1.95
CA GLU A 591 23.48 15.76 -1.82
C GLU A 591 23.43 14.92 -0.53
N ARG A 592 22.97 15.51 0.59
CA ARG A 592 22.84 14.79 1.87
C ARG A 592 21.74 13.76 1.81
N LEU A 593 20.60 14.10 1.19
CA LEU A 593 19.49 13.17 1.00
C LEU A 593 19.82 12.05 0.02
N ASP A 594 20.57 12.34 -1.04
CA ASP A 594 21.05 11.36 -2.02
C ASP A 594 21.93 10.33 -1.31
N TRP A 595 22.88 10.79 -0.50
CA TRP A 595 23.67 9.90 0.34
C TRP A 595 22.79 9.10 1.30
N PHE A 596 21.91 9.77 2.04
CA PHE A 596 21.08 9.18 3.11
C PHE A 596 20.24 8.03 2.57
N VAL A 597 19.55 8.22 1.45
CA VAL A 597 18.74 7.15 0.84
C VAL A 597 19.65 6.02 0.34
N HIS A 598 20.78 6.32 -0.30
CA HIS A 598 21.68 5.28 -0.83
C HIS A 598 22.26 4.35 0.24
N VAL A 599 22.46 4.84 1.47
CA VAL A 599 23.00 4.05 2.59
C VAL A 599 21.95 3.37 3.48
N GLY A 600 20.65 3.54 3.21
CA GLY A 600 19.58 2.85 3.96
C GLY A 600 18.52 3.75 4.59
N GLY A 601 18.57 5.06 4.35
CA GLY A 601 17.61 6.03 4.84
C GLY A 601 16.21 5.87 4.22
N TYR A 602 15.19 6.24 4.99
CA TYR A 602 13.80 6.24 4.55
C TYR A 602 13.35 7.67 4.32
N LEU A 603 12.98 7.98 3.08
CA LEU A 603 12.53 9.31 2.67
C LEU A 603 11.03 9.27 2.38
N PHE A 604 10.28 10.12 3.05
CA PHE A 604 8.86 10.32 2.79
C PHE A 604 8.60 11.76 2.33
N GLY A 605 7.96 11.94 1.20
CA GLY A 605 7.57 13.26 0.67
C GLY A 605 6.07 13.47 0.66
N SER A 606 5.61 14.71 0.93
CA SER A 606 4.30 15.18 0.47
C SER A 606 4.39 16.13 -0.70
N CYS A 607 3.47 15.95 -1.65
CA CYS A 607 3.02 16.98 -2.57
C CYS A 607 4.18 17.56 -3.41
N TRP A 608 4.60 18.79 -3.17
CA TRP A 608 5.71 19.43 -3.89
C TRP A 608 7.09 18.85 -3.55
N ALA A 609 7.21 18.04 -2.49
CA ALA A 609 8.43 17.28 -2.23
C ALA A 609 8.81 16.39 -3.44
N LEU A 610 7.84 16.00 -4.26
CA LEU A 610 8.07 15.28 -5.51
C LEU A 610 9.04 16.05 -6.41
N THR A 611 8.79 17.33 -6.71
CA THR A 611 9.63 18.13 -7.61
C THR A 611 10.90 18.62 -6.92
N GLU A 612 10.76 19.13 -5.70
CA GLU A 612 11.84 19.81 -4.99
C GLU A 612 12.86 18.86 -4.36
N THR A 613 12.47 17.61 -4.12
CA THR A 613 13.32 16.59 -3.49
C THR A 613 13.43 15.33 -4.35
N ILE A 614 12.34 14.58 -4.53
CA ILE A 614 12.40 13.20 -5.03
C ILE A 614 12.88 13.11 -6.49
N GLN A 615 12.36 13.97 -7.38
CA GLN A 615 12.78 14.02 -8.78
C GLN A 615 14.26 14.38 -8.95
N ARG A 616 14.81 15.21 -8.05
CA ARG A 616 16.22 15.61 -8.07
C ARG A 616 17.14 14.48 -7.59
N LEU A 617 16.66 13.64 -6.67
CA LEU A 617 17.37 12.44 -6.19
C LEU A 617 17.33 11.29 -7.20
N ALA A 618 16.19 11.11 -7.85
CA ALA A 618 15.89 9.96 -8.69
C ALA A 618 15.25 10.37 -10.03
N PRO A 619 15.98 11.11 -10.88
CA PRO A 619 15.44 11.62 -12.13
C PRO A 619 15.02 10.49 -13.06
N GLY A 620 13.85 10.63 -13.68
CA GLY A 620 13.34 9.68 -14.67
C GLY A 620 12.59 8.47 -14.08
N ILE A 621 12.42 8.36 -12.75
CA ILE A 621 11.66 7.26 -12.12
C ILE A 621 10.19 7.66 -11.93
N VAL A 622 9.97 8.75 -11.19
CA VAL A 622 8.67 9.39 -10.96
C VAL A 622 8.80 10.87 -11.26
N GLY A 623 7.67 11.51 -11.57
CA GLY A 623 7.66 12.94 -11.76
C GLY A 623 6.32 13.61 -11.58
N LYS A 624 6.30 14.94 -11.66
CA LYS A 624 5.07 15.72 -11.64
C LYS A 624 4.30 15.53 -12.94
N LEU A 625 3.05 15.11 -12.83
CA LEU A 625 2.13 15.09 -13.95
C LEU A 625 1.81 16.54 -14.40
N PRO A 626 1.99 16.89 -15.67
CA PRO A 626 1.58 18.19 -16.19
C PRO A 626 0.06 18.38 -16.07
N THR A 627 -0.33 19.41 -15.35
CA THR A 627 -1.74 19.79 -15.11
C THR A 627 -1.90 21.28 -15.44
N THR A 628 -3.11 21.71 -15.79
CA THR A 628 -3.39 23.12 -16.15
C THR A 628 -3.18 24.09 -14.97
N GLY A 629 -3.16 23.56 -13.76
CA GLY A 629 -2.84 24.25 -12.51
C GLY A 629 -2.72 23.23 -11.37
N GLU A 630 -2.55 23.72 -10.15
CA GLU A 630 -2.63 22.89 -8.95
C GLU A 630 -3.99 22.20 -8.84
N VAL A 631 -3.98 20.99 -8.26
CA VAL A 631 -5.23 20.36 -7.85
C VAL A 631 -5.78 21.18 -6.68
N MET A 632 -7.07 21.51 -6.71
CA MET A 632 -7.71 22.31 -5.67
C MET A 632 -8.97 21.61 -5.19
N ASN A 633 -8.82 20.33 -4.82
CA ASN A 633 -9.94 19.46 -4.55
C ASN A 633 -9.64 18.43 -3.46
N ARG A 634 -10.71 17.89 -2.88
CA ARG A 634 -10.67 16.73 -2.01
C ARG A 634 -11.26 15.57 -2.77
N VAL A 635 -10.47 14.51 -2.90
CA VAL A 635 -10.80 13.44 -3.82
C VAL A 635 -10.91 12.12 -3.09
N LEU A 636 -11.85 11.30 -3.54
CA LEU A 636 -11.89 9.90 -3.12
C LEU A 636 -10.61 9.23 -3.59
N ALA A 637 -9.93 8.61 -2.65
CA ALA A 637 -8.72 7.84 -2.85
C ALA A 637 -9.03 6.35 -2.73
N SER A 638 -8.35 5.53 -3.52
CA SER A 638 -8.59 4.09 -3.59
C SER A 638 -7.25 3.34 -3.54
N PRO A 639 -7.13 2.28 -2.71
CA PRO A 639 -5.96 1.42 -2.73
C PRO A 639 -5.88 0.68 -4.07
N CYS A 640 -4.69 0.64 -4.68
CA CYS A 640 -4.45 -0.04 -5.96
C CYS A 640 -4.31 -1.55 -5.80
N HIS A 641 -3.50 -2.02 -4.85
CA HIS A 641 -3.20 -3.43 -4.65
C HIS A 641 -3.52 -3.87 -3.21
N LYS A 642 -4.44 -4.82 -3.04
CA LYS A 642 -4.85 -5.30 -1.69
C LYS A 642 -3.72 -6.02 -0.95
N ASN A 643 -2.74 -6.55 -1.68
CA ASN A 643 -1.67 -7.37 -1.13
C ASN A 643 -0.37 -6.58 -0.92
N SER A 644 -0.38 -5.27 -1.16
CA SER A 644 0.80 -4.43 -0.91
C SER A 644 1.14 -4.44 0.59
N PRO A 645 2.37 -4.76 1.00
CA PRO A 645 2.76 -4.75 2.40
C PRO A 645 2.66 -3.34 3.01
N TYR A 646 2.76 -2.28 2.19
CA TYR A 646 2.61 -0.90 2.61
C TYR A 646 1.15 -0.51 2.92
N LEU A 647 0.17 -1.22 2.37
CA LEU A 647 -1.26 -0.96 2.58
C LEU A 647 -1.90 -1.84 3.68
N GLU A 648 -1.16 -2.81 4.22
CA GLU A 648 -1.65 -3.73 5.24
C GLU A 648 -2.03 -2.99 6.54
N GLY A 649 -3.34 -2.88 6.79
CA GLY A 649 -3.89 -2.17 7.96
C GLY A 649 -4.02 -0.65 7.79
N VAL A 650 -3.70 -0.09 6.62
CA VAL A 650 -3.88 1.34 6.35
C VAL A 650 -5.36 1.69 6.21
N PHE A 651 -6.04 1.02 5.26
CA PHE A 651 -7.45 1.25 4.99
C PHE A 651 -8.29 0.11 5.54
N GLY A 652 -9.16 0.41 6.51
CA GLY A 652 -10.09 -0.57 7.07
C GLY A 652 -11.08 -1.07 6.02
N ALA A 653 -11.62 -2.29 6.23
CA ALA A 653 -12.58 -2.89 5.31
C ALA A 653 -13.80 -1.99 5.10
N GLY A 654 -14.01 -1.48 3.89
CA GLY A 654 -15.12 -0.59 3.55
C GLY A 654 -14.91 0.89 3.89
N VAL A 655 -13.69 1.31 4.29
CA VAL A 655 -13.29 2.72 4.31
C VAL A 655 -13.03 3.20 2.88
N GLN A 656 -13.50 4.41 2.55
CA GLN A 656 -13.16 5.12 1.32
C GLN A 656 -12.47 6.43 1.70
N PRO A 657 -11.13 6.45 1.75
CA PRO A 657 -10.40 7.64 2.20
C PRO A 657 -10.66 8.84 1.28
N ILE A 658 -10.63 10.03 1.85
CA ILE A 658 -10.70 11.30 1.12
C ILE A 658 -9.37 12.02 1.33
N TYR A 659 -8.61 12.20 0.26
CA TYR A 659 -7.33 12.89 0.29
C TYR A 659 -7.53 14.37 0.00
N SER A 660 -6.86 15.24 0.76
CA SER A 660 -6.83 16.68 0.52
C SER A 660 -5.66 17.00 -0.40
N LEU A 661 -5.97 17.44 -1.62
CA LEU A 661 -4.99 17.77 -2.65
C LEU A 661 -4.92 19.28 -2.90
N VAL A 662 -5.31 20.11 -1.94
CA VAL A 662 -5.39 21.57 -2.10
C VAL A 662 -4.00 22.18 -2.31
N GLY A 663 -3.70 22.58 -3.54
CA GLY A 663 -2.38 23.10 -3.92
C GLY A 663 -1.42 22.00 -4.39
N SER A 664 -1.92 20.78 -4.62
CA SER A 664 -1.07 19.61 -4.89
C SER A 664 -0.83 19.31 -6.36
N HIS A 665 0.18 18.46 -6.59
CA HIS A 665 0.46 17.84 -7.87
C HIS A 665 0.27 16.33 -7.85
N LEU A 666 -0.07 15.79 -9.02
CA LEU A 666 -0.25 14.36 -9.23
C LEU A 666 1.05 13.70 -9.67
N ILE A 667 1.15 12.40 -9.40
CA ILE A 667 2.35 11.61 -9.69
C ILE A 667 2.25 10.99 -11.08
N GLU A 668 3.25 11.25 -11.91
CA GLU A 668 3.54 10.53 -13.15
C GLU A 668 4.59 9.44 -12.86
N VAL A 669 4.32 8.20 -13.30
CA VAL A 669 5.27 7.09 -13.19
C VAL A 669 5.97 6.90 -14.54
N GLN A 670 7.29 7.10 -14.56
CA GLN A 670 8.10 7.09 -15.79
C GLN A 670 8.83 5.74 -15.96
N GLN A 671 9.18 5.08 -14.85
CA GLN A 671 9.72 3.71 -14.80
C GLN A 671 8.80 2.79 -14.01
N PRO A 672 7.70 2.29 -14.60
CA PRO A 672 6.71 1.47 -13.90
C PRO A 672 7.29 0.18 -13.32
N GLU A 673 8.31 -0.40 -13.94
CA GLU A 673 8.99 -1.59 -13.43
C GLU A 673 9.81 -1.34 -12.14
N ARG A 674 9.87 -0.10 -11.66
CA ARG A 674 10.55 0.30 -10.42
C ARG A 674 9.62 0.81 -9.35
N VAL A 675 8.39 1.15 -9.71
CA VAL A 675 7.50 1.95 -8.87
C VAL A 675 6.20 1.22 -8.68
N GLU A 676 5.84 0.99 -7.43
CA GLU A 676 4.50 0.53 -7.08
C GLU A 676 3.64 1.74 -6.73
N VAL A 677 2.48 1.87 -7.39
CA VAL A 677 1.48 2.88 -7.03
C VAL A 677 0.56 2.27 -5.98
N LEU A 678 0.50 2.91 -4.81
CA LEU A 678 -0.26 2.44 -3.66
C LEU A 678 -1.71 2.95 -3.69
N VAL A 679 -1.90 4.21 -4.08
CA VAL A 679 -3.21 4.88 -4.00
C VAL A 679 -3.48 5.65 -5.29
N ASP A 680 -4.70 5.53 -5.81
CA ASP A 680 -5.18 6.28 -6.97
C ASP A 680 -6.52 7.00 -6.74
N SER A 681 -6.89 7.89 -7.67
CA SER A 681 -8.19 8.56 -7.69
C SER A 681 -8.78 8.66 -9.09
N VAL A 682 -10.01 8.16 -9.21
CA VAL A 682 -10.83 8.27 -10.42
C VAL A 682 -11.22 9.72 -10.72
N GLN A 683 -11.46 10.52 -9.68
CA GLN A 683 -11.79 11.93 -9.84
C GLN A 683 -10.60 12.71 -10.40
N CYS A 684 -9.39 12.46 -9.88
CA CYS A 684 -8.19 13.07 -10.46
C CYS A 684 -7.99 12.65 -11.93
N ALA A 685 -8.18 11.37 -12.25
CA ALA A 685 -8.07 10.92 -13.64
C ALA A 685 -9.11 11.60 -14.56
N GLN A 686 -10.31 11.87 -14.05
CA GLN A 686 -11.37 12.60 -14.76
C GLN A 686 -11.01 14.07 -14.99
N ASP A 687 -10.49 14.75 -13.97
CA ASP A 687 -10.29 16.20 -13.99
C ASP A 687 -8.93 16.60 -14.58
N HIS A 688 -7.94 15.71 -14.51
CA HIS A 688 -6.53 16.01 -14.79
C HIS A 688 -5.83 15.00 -15.72
N GLY A 689 -6.50 13.92 -16.14
CA GLY A 689 -5.95 12.92 -17.07
C GLY A 689 -5.03 11.85 -16.41
N GLY A 690 -4.59 12.06 -15.18
CA GLY A 690 -3.88 11.08 -14.36
C GLY A 690 -4.41 11.08 -12.93
N GLY A 691 -4.11 10.04 -12.15
CA GLY A 691 -4.72 9.90 -10.83
C GLY A 691 -3.89 9.11 -9.83
N ASN A 692 -2.59 8.97 -10.03
CA ASN A 692 -1.72 8.34 -9.02
C ASN A 692 -1.47 9.33 -7.88
N LEU A 693 -1.77 8.91 -6.64
CA LEU A 693 -1.74 9.77 -5.45
C LEU A 693 -0.68 9.39 -4.44
N ALA A 694 -0.22 8.13 -4.42
CA ALA A 694 0.90 7.71 -3.60
C ALA A 694 1.65 6.57 -4.27
N CYS A 695 2.97 6.57 -4.19
CA CYS A 695 3.82 5.52 -4.73
C CYS A 695 5.08 5.34 -3.88
N TRP A 696 5.77 4.21 -4.10
CA TRP A 696 7.06 3.98 -3.47
C TRP A 696 8.02 3.24 -4.42
N PHE A 697 9.32 3.38 -4.16
CA PHE A 697 10.38 2.65 -4.85
C PHE A 697 11.67 2.61 -4.02
N GLN A 698 12.58 1.69 -4.37
CA GLN A 698 13.89 1.56 -3.72
C GLN A 698 14.99 2.33 -4.48
N LEU A 699 15.93 2.88 -3.71
CA LEU A 699 17.13 3.52 -4.22
C LEU A 699 18.33 3.22 -3.31
N GLY A 700 19.33 2.50 -3.83
CA GLY A 700 20.42 1.98 -3.01
C GLY A 700 19.88 1.02 -1.94
N HIS A 701 20.32 1.19 -0.69
CA HIS A 701 19.80 0.44 0.46
C HIS A 701 18.51 1.02 1.06
N GLY A 702 18.12 2.24 0.66
CA GLY A 702 16.98 2.97 1.22
C GLY A 702 15.70 2.86 0.40
N THR A 703 14.67 3.51 0.92
CA THR A 703 13.32 3.49 0.34
C THR A 703 12.76 4.90 0.27
N ILE A 704 12.10 5.24 -0.84
CA ILE A 704 11.41 6.50 -1.04
C ILE A 704 9.90 6.22 -1.18
N MET A 705 9.08 7.00 -0.48
CA MET A 705 7.63 7.04 -0.67
C MET A 705 7.18 8.48 -0.86
N ASP A 706 6.32 8.71 -1.84
CA ASP A 706 5.70 10.01 -2.10
C ASP A 706 4.19 9.92 -1.97
N SER A 707 3.56 10.99 -1.51
CA SER A 707 2.11 11.16 -1.55
C SER A 707 1.70 12.57 -1.95
N ALA A 708 0.79 12.70 -2.91
CA ALA A 708 0.19 13.97 -3.31
C ALA A 708 -0.65 14.65 -2.20
N ASN A 709 -0.96 13.92 -1.13
CA ASN A 709 -1.88 14.32 -0.06
C ASN A 709 -1.23 15.25 0.97
N HIS A 710 -1.96 16.24 1.46
CA HIS A 710 -1.57 17.08 2.61
C HIS A 710 -1.86 16.39 3.93
N PHE A 711 -0.92 16.32 4.86
CA PHE A 711 -1.06 15.51 6.08
C PHE A 711 -1.88 16.16 7.20
N ASP A 712 -1.90 17.48 7.28
CA ASP A 712 -2.52 18.23 8.38
C ASP A 712 -3.97 18.67 8.12
N VAL A 713 -4.37 18.87 6.85
CA VAL A 713 -5.69 19.43 6.49
C VAL A 713 -6.77 18.37 6.19
N GLN A 714 -6.61 17.13 6.68
CA GLN A 714 -7.56 16.03 6.43
C GLN A 714 -8.64 15.86 7.51
N GLY A 715 -9.64 15.03 7.22
CA GLY A 715 -10.69 14.66 8.16
C GLY A 715 -11.88 15.64 8.19
N LEU A 716 -12.37 15.93 9.40
CA LEU A 716 -13.65 16.61 9.62
C LEU A 716 -13.60 18.13 9.39
N THR A 717 -12.43 18.77 9.50
CA THR A 717 -12.29 20.24 9.46
C THR A 717 -12.93 20.84 8.21
N GLU A 718 -12.61 20.29 7.06
CA GLU A 718 -13.10 20.79 5.77
C GLU A 718 -14.34 20.02 5.29
N ALA A 719 -14.73 18.93 5.96
CA ALA A 719 -15.79 18.03 5.49
C ALA A 719 -17.12 18.78 5.22
N THR A 720 -17.72 18.51 4.07
CA THR A 720 -18.95 19.17 3.61
C THR A 720 -20.16 18.26 3.76
N HIS A 721 -21.36 18.84 3.76
CA HIS A 721 -22.64 18.11 3.86
C HIS A 721 -22.82 17.29 5.16
N LEU A 722 -22.28 17.81 6.28
CA LEU A 722 -22.43 17.19 7.61
C LEU A 722 -23.33 18.06 8.50
N ASP A 723 -24.64 17.81 8.46
CA ASP A 723 -25.62 18.64 9.18
C ASP A 723 -25.71 18.23 10.65
N LYS A 724 -25.71 16.93 10.93
CA LYS A 724 -25.95 16.34 12.25
C LYS A 724 -24.67 15.71 12.82
N ALA A 725 -24.68 15.51 14.14
CA ALA A 725 -23.62 14.75 14.83
C ALA A 725 -23.46 13.33 14.23
N GLU A 726 -24.58 12.72 13.84
CA GLU A 726 -24.62 11.40 13.21
C GLU A 726 -23.87 11.37 11.87
N ASP A 727 -23.99 12.43 11.06
CA ASP A 727 -23.31 12.54 9.77
C ASP A 727 -21.78 12.63 9.97
N ARG A 728 -21.33 13.34 11.02
CA ARG A 728 -19.90 13.44 11.36
C ARG A 728 -19.32 12.12 11.87
N MET A 729 -20.07 11.39 12.69
CA MET A 729 -19.68 10.06 13.14
C MET A 729 -19.61 9.08 11.96
N ALA A 730 -20.58 9.14 11.04
CA ALA A 730 -20.58 8.31 9.83
C ALA A 730 -19.40 8.67 8.92
N TYR A 731 -19.12 9.96 8.72
CA TYR A 731 -17.95 10.43 7.97
C TYR A 731 -16.64 9.91 8.57
N ALA A 732 -16.49 9.99 9.89
CA ALA A 732 -15.31 9.47 10.57
C ALA A 732 -15.12 7.96 10.35
N MET A 733 -16.21 7.18 10.32
CA MET A 733 -16.13 5.74 10.06
C MET A 733 -15.90 5.40 8.59
N ASP A 734 -16.64 6.04 7.68
CA ASP A 734 -16.64 5.72 6.26
C ASP A 734 -15.41 6.26 5.53
N HIS A 735 -14.83 7.38 5.98
CA HIS A 735 -13.73 8.05 5.30
C HIS A 735 -12.42 8.08 6.12
N MET A 736 -12.48 8.28 7.43
CA MET A 736 -11.28 8.39 8.29
C MET A 736 -10.88 7.06 8.94
N GLY A 737 -11.74 6.04 8.87
CA GLY A 737 -11.49 4.71 9.44
C GLY A 737 -11.61 4.65 10.97
N ALA A 738 -12.47 5.48 11.57
CA ALA A 738 -12.86 5.39 12.97
C ALA A 738 -13.49 4.02 13.29
N SER A 739 -13.16 3.48 14.47
CA SER A 739 -13.67 2.19 14.93
C SER A 739 -15.05 2.30 15.58
N PHE A 740 -15.79 1.19 15.65
CA PHE A 740 -17.03 1.14 16.42
C PHE A 740 -16.81 1.46 17.90
N ALA A 741 -15.67 1.06 18.47
CA ALA A 741 -15.30 1.36 19.85
C ALA A 741 -15.20 2.87 20.10
N LEU A 742 -14.48 3.60 19.24
CA LEU A 742 -14.37 5.06 19.35
C LEU A 742 -15.74 5.74 19.27
N ILE A 743 -16.61 5.31 18.35
CA ILE A 743 -17.94 5.86 18.23
C ILE A 743 -18.79 5.57 19.47
N ARG A 744 -18.72 4.36 20.04
CA ARG A 744 -19.44 4.03 21.29
C ARG A 744 -19.04 4.92 22.46
N GLU A 745 -17.73 5.14 22.61
CA GLU A 745 -17.16 5.94 23.69
C GLU A 745 -17.55 7.42 23.55
N THR A 746 -17.56 7.92 22.31
CA THR A 746 -17.70 9.36 22.05
C THR A 746 -19.08 9.80 21.55
N ALA A 747 -20.02 8.90 21.26
CA ALA A 747 -21.29 9.23 20.58
C ALA A 747 -22.15 10.30 21.30
N LYS A 748 -21.97 10.49 22.61
CA LYS A 748 -22.70 11.50 23.41
C LYS A 748 -21.91 12.79 23.62
N GLU A 749 -20.69 12.84 23.15
CA GLU A 749 -19.81 13.99 23.36
C GLU A 749 -20.29 15.20 22.56
N LYS A 750 -20.20 16.37 23.20
CA LYS A 750 -20.72 17.63 22.63
C LYS A 750 -19.91 18.10 21.43
N PHE A 751 -18.66 17.64 21.29
CA PHE A 751 -17.79 18.06 20.19
C PHE A 751 -18.33 17.63 18.82
N TRP A 752 -19.11 16.54 18.75
CA TRP A 752 -19.80 16.12 17.51
C TRP A 752 -20.83 17.13 17.00
N GLY A 753 -21.16 18.19 17.75
CA GLY A 753 -22.00 19.28 17.29
C GLY A 753 -21.36 20.19 16.23
N SER A 754 -20.04 20.11 16.01
CA SER A 754 -19.31 20.99 15.09
C SER A 754 -18.15 20.25 14.43
N ASN A 755 -17.95 20.48 13.13
CA ASN A 755 -16.81 19.92 12.38
C ASN A 755 -15.46 20.27 13.03
N HIS A 756 -15.27 21.54 13.37
CA HIS A 756 -14.02 22.03 13.97
C HIS A 756 -13.74 21.35 15.32
N ARG A 757 -14.74 21.26 16.21
CA ARG A 757 -14.55 20.61 17.52
C ARG A 757 -14.33 19.11 17.36
N ALA A 758 -15.05 18.46 16.47
CA ALA A 758 -14.88 17.03 16.23
C ALA A 758 -13.50 16.71 15.62
N ALA A 759 -12.98 17.55 14.73
CA ALA A 759 -11.64 17.39 14.17
C ALA A 759 -10.50 17.56 15.21
N GLN A 760 -10.76 18.24 16.33
CA GLN A 760 -9.80 18.34 17.43
C GLN A 760 -9.69 17.04 18.23
N GLU A 761 -10.77 16.27 18.31
CA GLU A 761 -10.89 15.07 19.16
C GLU A 761 -10.80 13.76 18.36
N VAL A 762 -11.21 13.77 17.09
CA VAL A 762 -11.22 12.61 16.18
C VAL A 762 -10.42 12.93 14.94
N PHE A 763 -9.31 12.22 14.78
CA PHE A 763 -8.31 12.48 13.74
C PHE A 763 -8.39 11.47 12.59
N ASP A 764 -7.93 11.89 11.41
CA ASP A 764 -7.78 11.03 10.25
C ASP A 764 -6.39 10.38 10.25
N ASP A 765 -6.29 9.17 10.79
CA ASP A 765 -5.03 8.43 10.86
C ASP A 765 -4.62 7.79 9.52
N SER A 766 -5.39 7.92 8.44
CA SER A 766 -5.16 7.11 7.24
C SER A 766 -3.76 7.32 6.64
N VAL A 767 -3.28 8.56 6.56
CA VAL A 767 -1.92 8.82 6.06
C VAL A 767 -0.84 8.47 7.08
N LEU A 768 -1.11 8.68 8.37
CA LEU A 768 -0.19 8.24 9.40
C LEU A 768 -0.02 6.72 9.38
N ARG A 769 -1.09 5.95 9.14
CA ARG A 769 -1.00 4.49 9.02
C ARG A 769 -0.15 4.12 7.81
N LEU A 770 -0.22 4.89 6.72
CA LEU A 770 0.66 4.71 5.56
C LEU A 770 2.14 4.98 5.93
N LEU A 771 2.44 6.12 6.57
CA LEU A 771 3.79 6.45 7.04
C LEU A 771 4.31 5.46 8.10
N SER A 772 3.45 5.05 9.02
CA SER A 772 3.79 4.08 10.07
C SER A 772 4.06 2.72 9.47
N ASN A 773 3.31 2.30 8.45
CA ASN A 773 3.60 1.07 7.71
C ASN A 773 4.92 1.15 6.95
N PHE A 774 5.20 2.30 6.34
CA PHE A 774 6.46 2.58 5.65
C PHE A 774 7.65 2.41 6.61
N VAL A 775 7.55 2.93 7.83
CA VAL A 775 8.59 2.77 8.86
C VAL A 775 8.58 1.39 9.53
N ARG A 776 7.40 0.78 9.69
CA ARG A 776 7.23 -0.58 10.26
C ARG A 776 7.96 -1.62 9.43
N LEU A 777 7.83 -1.58 8.11
CA LEU A 777 8.48 -2.55 7.23
C LEU A 777 10.01 -2.51 7.37
N ARG A 778 10.60 -1.32 7.54
CA ARG A 778 12.02 -1.20 7.88
C ARG A 778 12.41 -2.01 9.12
N ARG A 779 11.65 -1.88 10.21
CA ARG A 779 11.92 -2.61 11.46
C ARG A 779 11.77 -4.12 11.32
N LEU A 780 10.82 -4.56 10.50
CA LEU A 780 10.60 -5.98 10.22
C LEU A 780 11.72 -6.58 9.36
N GLU A 781 12.27 -5.80 8.44
CA GLU A 781 13.39 -6.20 7.59
C GLU A 781 14.73 -6.24 8.36
N GLY A 782 14.82 -5.60 9.53
CA GLY A 782 16.03 -5.58 10.36
C GLY A 782 17.19 -4.86 9.68
N ARG A 783 16.89 -3.99 8.72
CA ARG A 783 17.85 -3.26 7.88
C ARG A 783 18.39 -2.02 8.51
#